data_AF-A0A2S3HAM1-F1
#
_entry.id   AF-A0A2S3HAM1-F1
#
_cell.length_a   1.000
_cell.length_b   1.000
_cell.length_c   1.000
_cell.angle_alpha   90.00
_cell.angle_beta   90.00
_cell.angle_gamma   90.00
#
_symmetry.space_group_name_H-M   'P 1'
#
loop_
_entity.id
_entity.type
_entity.pdbx_description
1 polymer ?
#
loop_
_entity_poly.entity_id
_entity_poly.type
_entity_poly.pdbx_seq_one_letter_code
_entity_poly.pdbx_strand_id
1 'polypeptide(L)'
;MLLTSHHRCAPPRRGGRRPRSGVADLAGCLLLLALVAAAAVFCLSSSSSRARSRLQHEDGGSRETLPSGSGATPRVTIFSAPRPAPEGSPARQELAVRSWLALPGNVSVVLLGAHASSLAIAGRLGRRVTVDAAIDSAFTGTPFFHSIVARAQAASDSDICVLVDAEIILLPEIVNALAHLSKVDRDWFLVAMSRNITEFHYQLADNGSHWVQADGKTVSFRKLREIPADKWASESSDKGLIVAWNSPSSPLHAGVLPSFLYGRGAHNRWLAHEVLSSEMRLVFDASGLVLGFYPESFSSMYDMSASKSGRLPAGSWEYSVNCHLAAIYGSYCYQLPRRHSTVLHKVVKQSEDYLFSKAHELTLSDFVISKKEKAHGGGGSLRRNENVCLSGHPHSSNLPYSLSMLLEHAADKNRSVVLGVAGVSYRDMLMNWACRLRHLRVTNFIVCALDHETYEFSVLQGLPVLRDPLSPKNVSFDDCHFGTKCFQQVTKVKSRIVLEILKLGYNVLLSDVDVYWFDNPMPFLYSLGPATFGAQSDEYNETGPINLPRRLNSGFYFARSDNATITAMQMIVKHASDSGLSEQPSFYDVMCGKNGTNRISDDKCLEPNTNLTVVFLNRDLFPNGAYKGLWEKHDVQSTCKKLGCFIIHNNWINGRKKKLRRQMSTGLWDYDPTSRLCLKDWSDRGSFRLMGQFHLFEDTDR
;
A
#
# COMPACT_ATOMS: atom_id res chain seq x y z
N MET A 1 8.65 -14.97 20.87
CA MET A 1 9.30 -15.85 21.87
C MET A 1 8.93 -17.29 21.54
N LEU A 2 9.94 -18.14 21.37
CA LEU A 2 9.86 -19.56 21.00
C LEU A 2 9.18 -20.39 22.09
N LEU A 3 8.33 -21.36 21.70
CA LEU A 3 7.98 -22.49 22.56
C LEU A 3 7.90 -23.78 21.72
N THR A 4 8.93 -24.60 21.93
CA THR A 4 9.11 -25.99 21.48
C THR A 4 8.31 -26.95 22.35
N SER A 5 7.77 -28.01 21.74
CA SER A 5 7.03 -29.09 22.40
C SER A 5 7.97 -30.11 23.06
N HIS A 6 7.60 -30.56 24.26
CA HIS A 6 8.22 -31.65 25.00
C HIS A 6 7.43 -32.96 24.79
N HIS A 7 8.14 -34.05 24.44
CA HIS A 7 7.71 -35.43 24.68
C HIS A 7 8.76 -36.17 25.54
N ARG A 8 8.29 -36.94 26.53
CA ARG A 8 8.98 -37.96 27.37
C ARG A 8 8.19 -39.26 27.19
N CYS A 9 8.65 -40.52 27.25
CA CYS A 9 9.88 -41.28 27.61
C CYS A 9 9.71 -42.70 27.00
N ALA A 10 10.67 -43.32 26.28
CA ALA A 10 11.76 -44.25 26.69
C ALA A 10 11.44 -45.78 26.49
N PRO A 11 12.40 -46.76 26.59
CA PRO A 11 13.42 -47.21 25.60
C PRO A 11 13.47 -48.79 25.50
N PRO A 12 14.59 -49.55 25.26
CA PRO A 12 15.94 -49.31 24.71
C PRO A 12 16.47 -50.37 23.69
N ARG A 13 17.64 -50.13 23.04
CA ARG A 13 18.79 -51.08 22.96
C ARG A 13 20.07 -50.52 22.29
N ARG A 14 21.13 -50.48 23.11
CA ARG A 14 22.60 -50.62 22.93
C ARG A 14 23.31 -50.34 21.59
N GLY A 15 24.37 -49.50 21.67
CA GLY A 15 25.70 -49.83 21.11
C GLY A 15 26.51 -48.71 20.44
N GLY A 16 27.59 -48.25 21.10
CA GLY A 16 28.88 -48.02 20.41
C GLY A 16 29.39 -46.61 20.09
N ARG A 17 30.36 -46.15 20.90
CA ARG A 17 31.63 -45.41 20.58
C ARG A 17 31.62 -43.93 20.15
N ARG A 18 32.34 -43.11 20.96
CA ARG A 18 33.00 -41.82 20.65
C ARG A 18 34.33 -42.03 19.90
N PRO A 19 34.92 -41.01 19.23
CA PRO A 19 35.84 -40.00 19.82
C PRO A 19 35.51 -38.54 19.37
N ARG A 20 35.62 -37.47 20.18
CA ARG A 20 36.73 -36.67 20.77
C ARG A 20 37.48 -35.71 19.80
N SER A 21 37.61 -34.44 20.26
CA SER A 21 38.35 -33.24 19.77
C SER A 21 37.63 -32.38 18.71
N GLY A 22 37.65 -31.04 18.74
CA GLY A 22 38.47 -30.08 19.50
C GLY A 22 37.80 -28.70 19.62
N VAL A 23 38.37 -27.89 20.51
CA VAL A 23 37.92 -26.57 20.98
C VAL A 23 38.53 -25.48 20.11
N ALA A 24 37.72 -24.54 19.61
CA ALA A 24 38.09 -23.13 19.37
C ALA A 24 36.85 -22.32 18.96
N ASP A 25 36.33 -21.48 19.85
CA ASP A 25 35.82 -20.13 19.50
C ASP A 25 35.36 -19.37 20.77
N LEU A 26 36.32 -18.79 21.49
CA LEU A 26 36.05 -17.75 22.50
C LEU A 26 36.43 -16.34 22.01
N ALA A 27 37.01 -16.21 20.82
CA ALA A 27 37.41 -14.92 20.24
C ALA A 27 36.24 -14.17 19.57
N GLY A 28 35.25 -14.88 19.02
CA GLY A 28 34.10 -14.27 18.36
C GLY A 28 33.11 -13.57 19.30
N CYS A 29 32.94 -14.06 20.53
CA CYS A 29 31.98 -13.49 21.48
C CYS A 29 32.44 -12.16 22.11
N LEU A 30 33.75 -11.93 22.23
CA LEU A 30 34.29 -10.68 22.80
C LEU A 30 34.22 -9.51 21.79
N LEU A 31 34.30 -9.79 20.49
CA LEU A 31 34.16 -8.75 19.45
C LEU A 31 32.71 -8.25 19.30
N LEU A 32 31.73 -9.14 19.48
CA LEU A 32 30.31 -8.78 19.41
C LEU A 32 29.85 -7.92 20.60
N LEU A 33 30.39 -8.15 21.80
CA LEU A 33 30.07 -7.34 22.98
C LEU A 33 30.70 -5.94 22.92
N ALA A 34 31.86 -5.78 22.30
CA ALA A 34 32.50 -4.47 22.10
C ALA A 34 31.76 -3.59 21.06
N LEU A 35 31.20 -4.20 20.00
CA LEU A 35 30.43 -3.48 18.97
C LEU A 35 29.05 -3.01 19.46
N VAL A 36 28.41 -3.76 20.36
CA VAL A 36 27.13 -3.35 20.97
C VAL A 36 27.33 -2.21 21.98
N ALA A 37 28.47 -2.16 22.68
CA ALA A 37 28.79 -1.06 23.60
C ALA A 37 29.13 0.27 22.87
N ALA A 38 29.79 0.20 21.70
CA ALA A 38 30.16 1.39 20.93
C ALA A 38 28.95 2.09 20.29
N ALA A 39 27.92 1.34 19.88
CA ALA A 39 26.68 1.91 19.34
C ALA A 39 25.84 2.64 20.40
N ALA A 40 25.88 2.18 21.66
CA ALA A 40 25.18 2.83 22.76
C ALA A 40 25.82 4.18 23.18
N VAL A 41 27.13 4.34 23.00
CA VAL A 41 27.87 5.57 23.38
C VAL A 41 27.72 6.68 22.32
N PHE A 42 27.52 6.34 21.04
CA PHE A 42 27.28 7.32 19.98
C PHE A 42 25.84 7.87 19.96
N CYS A 43 24.85 7.15 20.50
CA CYS A 43 23.49 7.66 20.66
C CYS A 43 23.29 8.55 21.91
N LEU A 44 24.26 8.61 22.81
CA LEU A 44 24.19 9.38 24.07
C LEU A 44 25.03 10.67 24.07
N SER A 45 25.64 11.05 22.94
CA SER A 45 26.61 12.17 22.87
C SER A 45 26.21 13.36 22.01
N SER A 46 24.96 13.46 21.52
CA SER A 46 24.49 14.64 20.77
C SER A 46 23.40 15.48 21.46
N SER A 47 23.19 15.31 22.76
CA SER A 47 22.23 16.12 23.53
C SER A 47 22.81 16.54 24.89
N SER A 48 23.58 17.63 24.91
CA SER A 48 23.76 18.42 26.13
C SER A 48 24.31 19.81 25.82
N SER A 49 23.43 20.81 25.82
CA SER A 49 23.80 22.15 26.28
C SER A 49 22.57 22.86 26.85
N ARG A 50 22.30 22.67 28.15
CA ARG A 50 21.90 23.77 29.04
C ARG A 50 21.84 23.34 30.52
N ALA A 51 22.77 23.95 31.26
CA ALA A 51 22.74 24.39 32.65
C ALA A 51 21.93 23.61 33.70
N ARG A 52 22.69 23.00 34.62
CA ARG A 52 22.28 22.63 35.98
C ARG A 52 21.96 23.88 36.82
N SER A 53 20.84 23.86 37.55
CA SER A 53 20.76 24.46 38.89
C SER A 53 20.15 23.44 39.87
N ARG A 54 20.86 23.24 40.99
CA ARG A 54 20.34 22.71 42.28
C ARG A 54 19.46 23.82 42.90
N LEU A 55 18.51 23.64 43.82
CA LEU A 55 18.33 22.71 44.95
C LEU A 55 16.91 22.97 45.54
N GLN A 56 16.45 22.03 46.38
CA GLN A 56 15.46 22.13 47.48
C GLN A 56 14.02 21.62 47.26
N HIS A 57 13.75 20.58 48.05
CA HIS A 57 12.46 20.04 48.47
C HIS A 57 11.75 21.06 49.36
N GLU A 58 10.50 21.41 49.06
CA GLU A 58 9.47 21.71 50.06
C GLU A 58 8.09 21.27 49.56
N ASP A 59 7.30 20.85 50.53
CA ASP A 59 5.97 20.24 50.48
C ASP A 59 4.90 21.34 50.37
N GLY A 60 3.82 21.15 49.59
CA GLY A 60 2.70 22.10 49.56
C GLY A 60 1.89 22.15 48.27
N GLY A 61 0.66 21.64 48.33
CA GLY A 61 -0.29 21.69 47.21
C GLY A 61 -0.67 23.11 46.80
N SER A 62 -0.55 23.42 45.51
CA SER A 62 -1.18 24.59 44.89
C SER A 62 -1.28 24.43 43.37
N ARG A 63 -2.37 24.97 42.81
CA ARG A 63 -2.71 25.03 41.37
C ARG A 63 -1.54 25.62 40.57
N GLU A 64 -0.87 24.81 39.75
CA GLU A 64 0.08 25.29 38.75
C GLU A 64 -0.67 25.89 37.56
N THR A 65 -0.54 27.21 37.41
CA THR A 65 -0.82 27.93 36.16
C THR A 65 0.50 28.01 35.40
N LEU A 66 0.57 27.33 34.24
CA LEU A 66 1.76 27.28 33.38
C LEU A 66 2.05 28.66 32.74
N PRO A 67 3.34 29.07 32.59
CA PRO A 67 3.69 30.37 32.02
C PRO A 67 3.48 30.39 30.49
N SER A 68 2.97 31.52 29.97
CA SER A 68 2.67 31.71 28.54
C SER A 68 3.95 31.85 27.70
N GLY A 69 4.26 30.84 26.89
CA GLY A 69 5.24 30.93 25.82
C GLY A 69 4.75 31.73 24.61
N SER A 70 5.66 32.47 23.99
CA SER A 70 5.56 33.34 22.81
C SER A 70 4.71 32.81 21.62
N GLY A 71 3.42 33.16 21.59
CA GLY A 71 2.77 34.02 20.57
C GLY A 71 2.71 33.67 19.06
N ALA A 72 3.29 32.59 18.55
CA ALA A 72 3.14 32.23 17.12
C ALA A 72 1.97 31.27 16.89
N THR A 73 1.05 31.58 15.96
CA THR A 73 -0.05 30.66 15.60
C THR A 73 0.52 29.44 14.86
N PRO A 74 0.17 28.20 15.27
CA PRO A 74 0.72 27.00 14.66
C PRO A 74 0.31 26.89 13.18
N ARG A 75 1.22 26.39 12.34
CA ARG A 75 0.93 26.05 10.94
C ARG A 75 0.16 24.74 10.89
N VAL A 76 -1.02 24.76 10.29
CA VAL A 76 -1.91 23.61 10.19
C VAL A 76 -2.02 23.19 8.73
N THR A 77 -1.67 21.93 8.44
CA THR A 77 -1.89 21.35 7.11
C THR A 77 -3.00 20.32 7.18
N ILE A 78 -4.02 20.50 6.35
CA ILE A 78 -5.16 19.60 6.22
C ILE A 78 -4.92 18.66 5.03
N PHE A 79 -4.86 17.37 5.32
CA PHE A 79 -4.73 16.29 4.35
C PHE A 79 -6.08 15.63 4.13
N SER A 80 -6.40 15.37 2.88
CA SER A 80 -7.60 14.60 2.51
C SER A 80 -7.40 13.92 1.17
N ALA A 81 -8.05 12.78 0.96
CA ALA A 81 -8.04 12.08 -0.33
C ALA A 81 -9.44 12.14 -0.96
N PRO A 82 -9.69 13.08 -1.89
CA PRO A 82 -10.91 13.17 -2.68
C PRO A 82 -11.29 11.85 -3.36
N ARG A 83 -12.59 11.52 -3.36
CA ARG A 83 -13.12 10.34 -4.05
C ARG A 83 -13.81 10.75 -5.35
N PRO A 84 -13.54 10.09 -6.49
CA PRO A 84 -14.25 10.36 -7.73
C PRO A 84 -15.72 9.93 -7.64
N ALA A 85 -16.56 10.45 -8.53
CA ALA A 85 -17.93 9.98 -8.68
C ALA A 85 -17.96 8.51 -9.16
N PRO A 86 -18.94 7.69 -8.75
CA PRO A 86 -20.10 8.03 -7.92
C PRO A 86 -19.83 8.01 -6.39
N GLU A 87 -18.65 7.61 -5.95
CA GLU A 87 -18.35 7.43 -4.52
C GLU A 87 -18.23 8.72 -3.72
N GLY A 88 -17.79 9.80 -4.38
CA GLY A 88 -17.72 11.13 -3.83
C GLY A 88 -18.48 12.13 -4.71
N SER A 89 -19.06 13.15 -4.07
CA SER A 89 -19.70 14.27 -4.77
C SER A 89 -18.69 15.39 -4.99
N PRO A 90 -18.41 15.80 -6.24
CA PRO A 90 -17.54 16.94 -6.52
C PRO A 90 -17.98 18.22 -5.80
N ALA A 91 -19.30 18.48 -5.75
CA ALA A 91 -19.86 19.65 -5.09
C ALA A 91 -19.64 19.63 -3.57
N ARG A 92 -19.85 18.49 -2.91
CA ARG A 92 -19.61 18.36 -1.46
C ARG A 92 -18.14 18.46 -1.11
N GLN A 93 -17.28 17.88 -1.93
CA GLN A 93 -15.83 17.94 -1.71
C GLN A 93 -15.30 19.36 -1.89
N GLU A 94 -15.77 20.08 -2.90
CA GLU A 94 -15.43 21.49 -3.06
C GLU A 94 -15.94 22.34 -1.88
N LEU A 95 -17.17 22.10 -1.40
CA LEU A 95 -17.74 22.78 -0.24
C LEU A 95 -16.91 22.53 1.04
N ALA A 96 -16.49 21.29 1.26
CA ALA A 96 -15.63 20.91 2.36
C ALA A 96 -14.30 21.68 2.28
N VAL A 97 -13.58 21.64 1.15
CA VAL A 97 -12.31 22.36 1.00
C VAL A 97 -12.48 23.87 1.18
N ARG A 98 -13.57 24.46 0.66
CA ARG A 98 -13.92 25.87 0.90
C ARG A 98 -14.05 26.17 2.40
N SER A 99 -14.72 25.31 3.16
CA SER A 99 -14.84 25.47 4.62
C SER A 99 -13.48 25.41 5.34
N TRP A 100 -12.55 24.58 4.85
CA TRP A 100 -11.21 24.45 5.41
C TRP A 100 -10.38 25.71 5.17
N LEU A 101 -10.51 26.30 3.98
CA LEU A 101 -9.84 27.54 3.61
C LEU A 101 -10.39 28.77 4.34
N ALA A 102 -11.64 28.70 4.82
CA ALA A 102 -12.27 29.74 5.63
C ALA A 102 -11.87 29.71 7.11
N LEU A 103 -11.16 28.66 7.54
CA LEU A 103 -10.66 28.57 8.91
C LEU A 103 -9.65 29.70 9.18
N PRO A 104 -9.67 30.32 10.38
CA PRO A 104 -8.72 31.36 10.73
C PRO A 104 -7.30 30.77 10.89
N GLY A 105 -6.27 31.62 10.72
CA GLY A 105 -4.88 31.23 10.95
C GLY A 105 -4.14 30.73 9.69
N ASN A 106 -2.99 30.09 9.91
CA ASN A 106 -2.11 29.61 8.83
C ASN A 106 -2.48 28.17 8.44
N VAL A 107 -3.52 28.06 7.61
CA VAL A 107 -4.06 26.78 7.13
C VAL A 107 -3.71 26.56 5.65
N SER A 108 -3.10 25.42 5.35
CA SER A 108 -2.87 24.90 4.00
C SER A 108 -3.64 23.59 3.80
N VAL A 109 -3.94 23.26 2.54
CA VAL A 109 -4.65 22.02 2.17
C VAL A 109 -3.82 21.23 1.17
N VAL A 110 -3.70 19.93 1.41
CA VAL A 110 -3.09 18.96 0.51
C VAL A 110 -4.12 17.88 0.15
N LEU A 111 -4.54 17.88 -1.11
CA LEU A 111 -5.40 16.85 -1.67
C LEU A 111 -4.54 15.70 -2.21
N LEU A 112 -4.74 14.50 -1.66
CA LEU A 112 -3.96 13.32 -1.96
C LEU A 112 -4.66 12.48 -3.03
N GLY A 113 -3.99 12.27 -4.16
CA GLY A 113 -4.47 11.41 -5.25
C GLY A 113 -4.21 11.96 -6.64
N ALA A 114 -4.15 11.06 -7.62
CA ALA A 114 -3.83 11.38 -9.01
C ALA A 114 -5.06 11.72 -9.88
N HIS A 115 -6.28 11.64 -9.32
CA HIS A 115 -7.49 11.83 -10.11
C HIS A 115 -7.67 13.31 -10.52
N ALA A 116 -8.12 13.53 -11.77
CA ALA A 116 -8.27 14.87 -12.35
C ALA A 116 -9.20 15.81 -11.55
N SER A 117 -10.16 15.24 -10.80
CA SER A 117 -11.05 16.02 -9.93
C SER A 117 -10.29 16.78 -8.83
N SER A 118 -9.23 16.20 -8.27
CA SER A 118 -8.40 16.85 -7.24
C SER A 118 -7.67 18.06 -7.82
N LEU A 119 -7.13 17.90 -9.03
CA LEU A 119 -6.48 19.00 -9.78
C LEU A 119 -7.48 20.10 -10.12
N ALA A 120 -8.70 19.73 -10.52
CA ALA A 120 -9.76 20.69 -10.83
C ALA A 120 -10.19 21.50 -9.59
N ILE A 121 -10.33 20.86 -8.43
CA ILE A 121 -10.63 21.55 -7.16
C ILE A 121 -9.49 22.50 -6.79
N ALA A 122 -8.23 22.04 -6.83
CA ALA A 122 -7.08 22.87 -6.49
C ALA A 122 -6.93 24.08 -7.43
N GLY A 123 -7.13 23.87 -8.75
CA GLY A 123 -7.09 24.93 -9.75
C GLY A 123 -8.13 26.03 -9.50
N ARG A 124 -9.34 25.67 -9.04
CA ARG A 124 -10.41 26.63 -8.72
C ARG A 124 -10.20 27.36 -7.40
N LEU A 125 -9.69 26.67 -6.37
CA LEU A 125 -9.62 27.21 -5.01
C LEU A 125 -8.29 27.91 -4.67
N GLY A 126 -7.35 27.94 -5.61
CA GLY A 126 -6.15 28.77 -5.56
C GLY A 126 -4.99 28.20 -4.76
N ARG A 127 -3.99 29.05 -4.50
CA ARG A 127 -2.62 28.65 -4.09
C ARG A 127 -2.51 27.96 -2.72
N ARG A 128 -3.53 28.04 -1.86
CA ARG A 128 -3.53 27.35 -0.55
C ARG A 128 -3.94 25.89 -0.64
N VAL A 129 -4.37 25.42 -1.81
CA VAL A 129 -4.71 24.03 -2.08
C VAL A 129 -3.67 23.46 -3.04
N THR A 130 -3.03 22.38 -2.62
CA THR A 130 -2.08 21.63 -3.45
C THR A 130 -2.58 20.21 -3.68
N VAL A 131 -2.13 19.59 -4.76
CA VAL A 131 -2.41 18.17 -5.04
C VAL A 131 -1.11 17.41 -4.99
N ASP A 132 -1.11 16.28 -4.27
CA ASP A 132 0.00 15.35 -4.24
C ASP A 132 -0.47 13.98 -4.74
N ALA A 133 0.03 13.60 -5.91
CA ALA A 133 -0.26 12.34 -6.55
C ALA A 133 0.67 11.20 -6.09
N ALA A 134 1.69 11.48 -5.27
CA ALA A 134 2.67 10.51 -4.81
C ALA A 134 2.14 9.63 -3.66
N ILE A 135 0.89 9.17 -3.77
CA ILE A 135 0.28 8.18 -2.86
C ILE A 135 -0.03 6.89 -3.61
N ASP A 136 0.12 5.75 -2.93
CA ASP A 136 -0.13 4.44 -3.55
C ASP A 136 -1.61 4.12 -3.47
N SER A 137 -2.10 3.38 -4.47
CA SER A 137 -3.48 2.91 -4.57
C SER A 137 -3.54 1.42 -4.88
N ALA A 138 -4.64 0.79 -4.49
CA ALA A 138 -5.00 -0.54 -4.95
C ALA A 138 -5.30 -0.55 -6.45
N PHE A 139 -5.38 -1.73 -7.05
CA PHE A 139 -5.64 -1.90 -8.48
C PHE A 139 -6.99 -1.30 -8.92
N THR A 140 -7.97 -1.18 -8.01
CA THR A 140 -9.26 -0.50 -8.23
C THR A 140 -9.18 1.02 -8.21
N GLY A 141 -8.00 1.59 -7.90
CA GLY A 141 -7.79 3.04 -7.78
C GLY A 141 -7.98 3.58 -6.36
N THR A 142 -8.52 2.78 -5.43
CA THR A 142 -8.72 3.18 -4.03
C THR A 142 -7.38 3.51 -3.35
N PRO A 143 -7.19 4.73 -2.84
CA PRO A 143 -5.98 5.13 -2.13
C PRO A 143 -5.69 4.25 -0.92
N PHE A 144 -4.42 3.97 -0.67
CA PHE A 144 -4.03 3.32 0.56
C PHE A 144 -3.87 4.32 1.72
N PHE A 145 -4.52 4.01 2.84
CA PHE A 145 -4.48 4.83 4.04
C PHE A 145 -3.08 4.94 4.66
N HIS A 146 -2.29 3.86 4.68
CA HIS A 146 -0.90 3.94 5.15
C HIS A 146 -0.03 4.89 4.31
N SER A 147 -0.23 4.95 2.99
CA SER A 147 0.46 5.92 2.14
C SER A 147 0.00 7.36 2.43
N ILE A 148 -1.28 7.57 2.76
CA ILE A 148 -1.83 8.88 3.16
C ILE A 148 -1.21 9.34 4.49
N VAL A 149 -1.19 8.49 5.51
CA VAL A 149 -0.63 8.81 6.83
C VAL A 149 0.86 9.08 6.74
N ALA A 150 1.61 8.20 6.06
CA ALA A 150 3.04 8.38 5.90
C ALA A 150 3.37 9.69 5.17
N ARG A 151 2.57 10.06 4.16
CA ARG A 151 2.73 11.35 3.48
C ARG A 151 2.45 12.55 4.39
N ALA A 152 1.44 12.46 5.25
CA ALA A 152 1.16 13.49 6.25
C ALA A 152 2.27 13.60 7.31
N GLN A 153 2.91 12.49 7.70
CA GLN A 153 4.06 12.50 8.62
C GLN A 153 5.32 13.11 8.00
N ALA A 154 5.47 13.03 6.68
CA ALA A 154 6.59 13.63 5.96
C ALA A 154 6.45 15.14 5.71
N ALA A 155 5.37 15.78 6.16
CA ALA A 155 5.12 17.20 5.98
C ALA A 155 5.99 18.08 6.91
N SER A 156 7.23 18.33 6.49
CA SER A 156 8.23 19.11 7.24
C SER A 156 7.88 20.59 7.47
N ASP A 157 6.92 21.12 6.72
CA ASP A 157 6.44 22.50 6.79
C ASP A 157 5.17 22.68 7.64
N SER A 158 4.71 21.62 8.31
CA SER A 158 3.53 21.63 9.16
C SER A 158 3.89 21.46 10.64
N ASP A 159 3.28 22.28 11.51
CA ASP A 159 3.42 22.09 12.96
C ASP A 159 2.36 21.11 13.47
N ILE A 160 1.18 21.12 12.84
CA ILE A 160 0.04 20.23 13.13
C ILE A 160 -0.50 19.66 11.82
N CYS A 161 -0.66 18.33 11.76
CA CYS A 161 -1.34 17.66 10.65
C CYS A 161 -2.79 17.36 11.04
N VAL A 162 -3.72 17.62 10.13
CA VAL A 162 -5.13 17.22 10.25
C VAL A 162 -5.43 16.27 9.11
N LEU A 163 -5.99 15.10 9.39
CA LEU A 163 -6.48 14.17 8.39
C LEU A 163 -8.00 14.04 8.51
N VAL A 164 -8.69 14.30 7.40
CA VAL A 164 -10.14 14.44 7.36
C VAL A 164 -10.73 13.86 6.06
N ASP A 165 -11.94 13.31 6.12
CA ASP A 165 -12.67 12.89 4.91
C ASP A 165 -12.99 14.10 4.03
N ALA A 166 -12.87 13.92 2.70
CA ALA A 166 -12.99 15.00 1.73
C ALA A 166 -14.38 15.65 1.68
N GLU A 167 -15.39 15.06 2.32
CA GLU A 167 -16.76 15.61 2.37
C GLU A 167 -17.13 16.20 3.75
N ILE A 168 -16.19 16.26 4.71
CA ILE A 168 -16.45 16.89 6.02
C ILE A 168 -16.24 18.40 5.94
N ILE A 169 -17.27 19.16 6.30
CA ILE A 169 -17.21 20.59 6.51
C ILE A 169 -16.59 20.87 7.88
N LEU A 170 -15.46 21.57 7.94
CA LEU A 170 -14.83 21.91 9.22
C LEU A 170 -15.33 23.25 9.75
N LEU A 171 -15.43 23.36 11.08
CA LEU A 171 -15.86 24.57 11.76
C LEU A 171 -14.67 25.29 12.42
N PRO A 172 -14.70 26.62 12.60
CA PRO A 172 -13.62 27.38 13.24
C PRO A 172 -13.21 26.88 14.63
N GLU A 173 -14.12 26.20 15.34
CA GLU A 173 -13.86 25.55 16.62
C GLU A 173 -12.65 24.59 16.56
N ILE A 174 -12.37 23.96 15.41
CA ILE A 174 -11.20 23.09 15.25
C ILE A 174 -9.89 23.86 15.46
N VAL A 175 -9.74 25.04 14.88
CA VAL A 175 -8.50 25.83 15.00
C VAL A 175 -8.32 26.30 16.44
N ASN A 176 -9.40 26.69 17.12
CA ASN A 176 -9.33 27.09 18.52
C ASN A 176 -8.87 25.93 19.42
N ALA A 177 -9.40 24.72 19.20
CA ALA A 177 -8.97 23.53 19.92
C ALA A 177 -7.50 23.18 19.63
N LEU A 178 -7.09 23.24 18.36
CA LEU A 178 -5.70 22.97 17.95
C LEU A 178 -4.71 24.02 18.50
N ALA A 179 -5.10 25.30 18.54
CA ALA A 179 -4.28 26.37 19.11
C ALA A 179 -4.17 26.30 20.64
N HIS A 180 -5.16 25.71 21.32
CA HIS A 180 -5.04 25.40 22.74
C HIS A 180 -4.11 24.19 22.95
N LEU A 181 -4.30 23.12 22.17
CA LEU A 181 -3.45 21.91 22.24
C LEU A 181 -2.01 22.15 21.81
N SER A 182 -1.74 23.12 20.93
CA SER A 182 -0.37 23.48 20.54
C SER A 182 0.47 24.03 21.68
N LYS A 183 -0.15 24.42 22.80
CA LYS A 183 0.53 24.85 24.03
C LYS A 183 0.93 23.69 24.92
N VAL A 184 0.47 22.46 24.63
CA VAL A 184 0.87 21.26 25.37
C VAL A 184 2.29 20.89 24.96
N ASP A 185 3.22 20.91 25.92
CA ASP A 185 4.65 20.62 25.73
C ASP A 185 4.93 19.10 25.64
N ARG A 186 4.14 18.39 24.82
CA ARG A 186 4.28 16.96 24.53
C ARG A 186 3.70 16.62 23.16
N ASP A 187 4.12 15.48 22.61
CA ASP A 187 3.48 14.91 21.44
C ASP A 187 2.07 14.41 21.79
N TRP A 188 1.09 14.81 20.98
CA TRP A 188 -0.31 14.52 21.19
C TRP A 188 -1.02 14.08 19.91
N PHE A 189 -2.18 13.46 20.09
CA PHE A 189 -3.10 13.02 19.05
C PHE A 189 -4.52 13.39 19.47
N LEU A 190 -5.23 14.10 18.61
CA LEU A 190 -6.63 14.48 18.75
C LEU A 190 -7.49 13.56 17.88
N VAL A 191 -8.58 13.09 18.45
CA VAL A 191 -9.63 12.37 17.72
C VAL A 191 -10.98 13.02 17.98
N ALA A 192 -11.77 13.22 16.93
CA ALA A 192 -13.11 13.77 17.03
C ALA A 192 -14.04 13.17 15.97
N MET A 193 -15.33 13.17 16.28
CA MET A 193 -16.38 12.73 15.38
C MET A 193 -17.13 13.93 14.79
N SER A 194 -17.25 13.96 13.46
CA SER A 194 -18.13 14.92 12.78
C SER A 194 -19.60 14.60 13.10
N ARG A 195 -20.46 15.63 13.09
CA ARG A 195 -21.90 15.44 13.21
C ARG A 195 -22.54 15.25 11.85
N ASN A 196 -23.43 14.27 11.73
CA ASN A 196 -24.23 14.10 10.52
C ASN A 196 -25.29 15.19 10.41
N ILE A 197 -25.48 15.71 9.20
CA ILE A 197 -26.54 16.65 8.87
C ILE A 197 -27.23 16.18 7.59
N THR A 198 -28.54 15.99 7.64
CA THR A 198 -29.41 15.60 6.52
C THR A 198 -29.74 16.76 5.59
N GLU A 199 -29.82 17.98 6.11
CA GLU A 199 -30.18 19.19 5.36
C GLU A 199 -29.12 20.30 5.52
N PHE A 200 -28.09 20.31 4.67
CA PHE A 200 -27.08 21.38 4.67
C PHE A 200 -27.31 22.34 3.50
N HIS A 201 -28.08 23.41 3.74
CA HIS A 201 -28.50 24.41 2.72
C HIS A 201 -27.66 25.70 2.73
N TYR A 202 -26.42 25.64 3.22
CA TYR A 202 -25.56 26.82 3.32
C TYR A 202 -24.49 26.81 2.24
N GLN A 203 -24.24 27.98 1.67
CA GLN A 203 -23.12 28.22 0.76
C GLN A 203 -22.11 29.12 1.45
N LEU A 204 -20.83 28.90 1.16
CA LEU A 204 -19.79 29.82 1.59
C LEU A 204 -19.68 30.93 0.53
N ALA A 205 -19.73 32.20 0.95
CA ALA A 205 -19.53 33.33 0.04
C ALA A 205 -18.21 33.17 -0.73
N ASP A 206 -18.13 33.67 -1.97
CA ASP A 206 -16.98 33.44 -2.86
C ASP A 206 -15.63 33.92 -2.30
N ASN A 207 -15.67 34.92 -1.41
CA ASN A 207 -14.48 35.42 -0.70
C ASN A 207 -14.11 34.58 0.54
N GLY A 208 -14.86 33.51 0.84
CA GLY A 208 -14.66 32.60 1.97
C GLY A 208 -14.95 33.20 3.35
N SER A 209 -15.48 34.43 3.43
CA SER A 209 -15.54 35.18 4.69
C SER A 209 -16.74 34.83 5.59
N HIS A 210 -17.85 34.39 5.01
CA HIS A 210 -19.07 34.10 5.76
C HIS A 210 -19.96 33.09 5.03
N TRP A 211 -20.84 32.44 5.79
CA TRP A 211 -21.84 31.52 5.28
C TRP A 211 -23.13 32.27 4.92
N VAL A 212 -23.78 31.88 3.83
CA VAL A 212 -25.05 32.43 3.35
C VAL A 212 -26.09 31.33 3.17
N GLN A 213 -27.35 31.67 3.43
CA GLN A 213 -28.51 30.85 3.08
C GLN A 213 -28.89 31.04 1.61
N ALA A 214 -29.78 30.17 1.09
CA ALA A 214 -30.33 30.28 -0.26
C ALA A 214 -31.04 31.63 -0.52
N ASP A 215 -31.52 32.32 0.53
CA ASP A 215 -32.12 33.66 0.46
C ASP A 215 -31.09 34.80 0.54
N GLY A 216 -29.79 34.48 0.54
CA GLY A 216 -28.68 35.44 0.60
C GLY A 216 -28.34 35.96 1.99
N LYS A 217 -29.07 35.56 3.05
CA LYS A 217 -28.80 36.03 4.41
C LYS A 217 -27.55 35.39 5.00
N THR A 218 -26.71 36.22 5.61
CA THR A 218 -25.52 35.77 6.35
C THR A 218 -25.90 34.95 7.58
N VAL A 219 -25.17 33.86 7.80
CA VAL A 219 -25.34 32.94 8.92
C VAL A 219 -24.09 32.97 9.78
N SER A 220 -24.28 33.24 11.07
CA SER A 220 -23.19 33.17 12.04
C SER A 220 -22.82 31.71 12.34
N PHE A 221 -21.55 31.46 12.64
CA PHE A 221 -21.08 30.14 13.08
C PHE A 221 -21.81 29.64 14.35
N ARG A 222 -22.28 30.56 15.20
CA ARG A 222 -23.10 30.21 16.37
C ARG A 222 -24.39 29.52 15.95
N LYS A 223 -25.07 30.03 14.92
CA LYS A 223 -26.29 29.44 14.35
C LYS A 223 -26.01 28.09 13.65
N LEU A 224 -24.83 27.93 13.04
CA LEU A 224 -24.42 26.63 12.50
C LEU A 224 -24.23 25.56 13.59
N ARG A 225 -23.71 25.94 14.77
CA ARG A 225 -23.55 25.00 15.91
C ARG A 225 -24.89 24.54 16.51
N GLU A 226 -25.93 25.34 16.32
CA GLU A 226 -27.29 25.07 16.80
C GLU A 226 -28.10 24.18 15.84
N ILE A 227 -27.54 23.81 14.68
CA ILE A 227 -28.20 22.88 13.74
C ILE A 227 -28.46 21.55 14.47
N PRO A 228 -29.73 21.07 14.49
CA PRO A 228 -30.05 19.75 14.98
C PRO A 228 -29.23 18.71 14.22
N ALA A 229 -28.35 18.01 14.93
CA ALA A 229 -27.64 16.88 14.36
C ALA A 229 -28.46 15.63 14.61
N ASP A 230 -28.60 14.80 13.57
CA ASP A 230 -29.21 13.48 13.73
C ASP A 230 -28.38 12.63 14.69
N LYS A 231 -29.00 11.60 15.29
CA LYS A 231 -28.26 10.56 16.03
C LYS A 231 -27.14 10.05 15.12
N TRP A 232 -25.98 9.78 15.72
CA TRP A 232 -24.73 9.44 15.02
C TRP A 232 -24.98 8.51 13.83
N ALA A 233 -24.20 8.69 12.75
CA ALA A 233 -24.11 7.71 11.68
C ALA A 233 -24.06 6.30 12.28
N SER A 234 -24.78 5.36 11.67
CA SER A 234 -24.76 3.94 12.05
C SER A 234 -23.35 3.50 12.48
N GLU A 235 -23.27 2.80 13.62
CA GLU A 235 -22.07 2.19 14.24
C GLU A 235 -21.15 1.42 13.25
N SER A 236 -21.62 1.16 12.03
CA SER A 236 -20.90 0.45 10.97
C SER A 236 -19.99 1.32 10.08
N SER A 237 -20.11 2.67 10.07
CA SER A 237 -19.30 3.50 9.16
C SER A 237 -18.07 4.11 9.85
N ASP A 238 -16.88 3.90 9.30
CA ASP A 238 -15.62 4.60 9.68
C ASP A 238 -15.57 6.06 9.20
N LYS A 239 -16.68 6.54 8.63
CA LYS A 239 -16.81 7.89 8.11
C LYS A 239 -16.97 8.89 9.24
N GLY A 240 -16.60 10.14 8.97
CA GLY A 240 -16.80 11.24 9.90
C GLY A 240 -15.68 11.41 10.93
N LEU A 241 -14.64 10.58 10.93
CA LEU A 241 -13.52 10.77 11.85
C LEU A 241 -12.65 11.94 11.39
N ILE A 242 -12.37 12.83 12.33
CA ILE A 242 -11.40 13.92 12.21
C ILE A 242 -10.26 13.56 13.17
N VAL A 243 -9.03 13.46 12.64
CA VAL A 243 -7.85 13.23 13.47
C VAL A 243 -6.82 14.32 13.25
N ALA A 244 -6.11 14.70 14.30
CA ALA A 244 -5.03 15.68 14.21
C ALA A 244 -3.89 15.34 15.16
N TRP A 245 -2.66 15.73 14.84
CA TRP A 245 -1.50 15.53 15.71
C TRP A 245 -0.43 16.60 15.45
N ASN A 246 0.35 16.91 16.49
CA ASN A 246 1.56 17.74 16.35
C ASN A 246 2.78 16.89 16.01
N SER A 247 3.92 17.53 15.77
CA SER A 247 5.21 16.88 15.52
C SER A 247 5.09 15.78 14.43
N PRO A 248 4.79 16.14 13.16
CA PRO A 248 4.49 15.17 12.12
C PRO A 248 5.58 14.14 11.89
N SER A 249 6.85 14.53 12.09
CA SER A 249 8.03 13.68 11.96
C SER A 249 8.18 12.64 13.07
N SER A 250 7.49 12.81 14.21
CA SER A 250 7.51 11.84 15.31
C SER A 250 6.56 10.66 14.97
N PRO A 251 6.95 9.41 15.28
CA PRO A 251 6.07 8.25 15.08
C PRO A 251 4.69 8.42 15.74
N LEU A 252 3.62 7.96 15.06
CA LEU A 252 2.24 8.01 15.59
C LEU A 252 1.95 6.86 16.55
N HIS A 253 2.45 5.66 16.23
CA HIS A 253 2.31 4.44 17.02
C HIS A 253 3.53 3.54 16.85
N ALA A 254 3.67 2.52 17.71
CA ALA A 254 4.83 1.62 17.71
C ALA A 254 4.80 0.55 16.60
N GLY A 255 3.62 0.24 16.06
CA GLY A 255 3.42 -0.82 15.06
C GLY A 255 3.63 -0.38 13.61
N VAL A 256 3.35 -1.31 12.67
CA VAL A 256 3.29 -1.04 11.23
C VAL A 256 1.84 -0.74 10.87
N LEU A 257 1.60 0.40 10.20
CA LEU A 257 0.28 0.75 9.66
C LEU A 257 0.04 -0.11 8.41
N PRO A 258 -0.94 -1.02 8.40
CA PRO A 258 -1.13 -1.93 7.27
C PRO A 258 -1.75 -1.23 6.06
N SER A 259 -1.78 -1.95 4.94
CA SER A 259 -2.26 -1.49 3.62
C SER A 259 -3.79 -1.31 3.53
N PHE A 260 -4.39 -0.66 4.52
CA PHE A 260 -5.80 -0.34 4.54
C PHE A 260 -6.21 0.49 3.31
N LEU A 261 -7.38 0.20 2.79
CA LEU A 261 -8.04 0.93 1.71
C LEU A 261 -8.82 2.12 2.31
N TYR A 262 -8.49 3.34 1.88
CA TYR A 262 -9.05 4.56 2.45
C TYR A 262 -10.56 4.68 2.19
N GLY A 263 -11.32 5.02 3.23
CA GLY A 263 -12.77 5.15 3.18
C GLY A 263 -13.53 3.83 3.15
N ARG A 264 -12.85 2.69 3.38
CA ARG A 264 -13.43 1.33 3.30
C ARG A 264 -13.60 0.63 4.64
N GLY A 265 -13.74 1.36 5.75
CA GLY A 265 -13.96 0.73 7.05
C GLY A 265 -12.70 0.39 7.82
N ALA A 266 -12.83 0.17 9.12
CA ALA A 266 -11.83 -0.24 10.12
C ALA A 266 -10.58 0.65 10.32
N HIS A 267 -10.02 1.25 9.27
CA HIS A 267 -8.72 1.94 9.30
C HIS A 267 -8.66 3.14 10.26
N ASN A 268 -9.73 3.92 10.38
CA ASN A 268 -9.76 5.14 11.19
C ASN A 268 -9.80 4.78 12.68
N ARG A 269 -10.65 3.81 13.03
CA ARG A 269 -10.76 3.27 14.40
C ARG A 269 -9.50 2.52 14.80
N TRP A 270 -8.94 1.73 13.89
CA TRP A 270 -7.68 1.03 14.10
C TRP A 270 -6.56 2.02 14.45
N LEU A 271 -6.40 3.11 13.68
CA LEU A 271 -5.38 4.11 13.96
C LEU A 271 -5.54 4.73 15.34
N ALA A 272 -6.75 5.18 15.69
CA ALA A 272 -7.00 5.79 17.00
C ALA A 272 -6.69 4.81 18.16
N HIS A 273 -7.05 3.53 18.00
CA HIS A 273 -6.73 2.49 18.96
C HIS A 273 -5.22 2.25 19.10
N GLU A 274 -4.50 2.13 17.99
CA GLU A 274 -3.05 1.86 18.02
C GLU A 274 -2.25 3.02 18.58
N VAL A 275 -2.64 4.26 18.28
CA VAL A 275 -2.03 5.45 18.90
C VAL A 275 -2.24 5.41 20.41
N LEU A 276 -3.46 5.15 20.87
CA LEU A 276 -3.79 5.05 22.30
C LEU A 276 -3.03 3.92 23.00
N SER A 277 -2.99 2.74 22.37
CA SER A 277 -2.34 1.53 22.89
C SER A 277 -0.82 1.66 22.97
N SER A 278 -0.22 2.43 22.06
CA SER A 278 1.22 2.63 22.01
C SER A 278 1.79 3.50 23.14
N GLU A 279 0.94 4.31 23.79
CA GLU A 279 1.33 5.30 24.83
C GLU A 279 2.45 6.29 24.39
N MET A 280 2.72 6.39 23.10
CA MET A 280 3.76 7.29 22.57
C MET A 280 3.33 8.76 22.54
N ARG A 281 2.02 9.02 22.57
CA ARG A 281 1.41 10.35 22.47
C ARG A 281 0.27 10.48 23.47
N LEU A 282 0.04 11.70 23.95
CA LEU A 282 -1.18 12.01 24.71
C LEU A 282 -2.39 11.94 23.77
N VAL A 283 -3.44 11.22 24.15
CA VAL A 283 -4.65 11.11 23.31
C VAL A 283 -5.75 12.01 23.86
N PHE A 284 -6.28 12.86 23.01
CA PHE A 284 -7.36 13.80 23.30
C PHE A 284 -8.62 13.41 22.51
N ASP A 285 -9.68 13.03 23.21
CA ASP A 285 -10.99 12.79 22.64
C ASP A 285 -11.81 14.08 22.67
N ALA A 286 -11.94 14.69 21.50
CA ALA A 286 -12.73 15.88 21.25
C ALA A 286 -14.08 15.58 20.58
N SER A 287 -14.56 14.33 20.67
CA SER A 287 -15.88 13.95 20.13
C SER A 287 -17.04 14.66 20.83
N GLY A 288 -16.82 15.21 22.03
CA GLY A 288 -17.79 16.10 22.69
C GLY A 288 -17.88 17.50 22.07
N LEU A 289 -16.91 17.90 21.25
CA LEU A 289 -16.89 19.17 20.54
C LEU A 289 -17.57 19.04 19.17
N VAL A 290 -18.03 20.18 18.63
CA VAL A 290 -18.57 20.25 17.26
C VAL A 290 -17.48 20.79 16.36
N LEU A 291 -16.62 19.91 15.85
CA LEU A 291 -15.49 20.31 15.02
C LEU A 291 -15.79 20.28 13.51
N GLY A 292 -16.81 19.51 13.10
CA GLY A 292 -17.21 19.45 11.70
C GLY A 292 -18.54 18.74 11.47
N PHE A 293 -19.04 18.90 10.25
CA PHE A 293 -20.29 18.32 9.77
C PHE A 293 -20.06 17.41 8.58
N TYR A 294 -20.77 16.28 8.54
CA TYR A 294 -20.81 15.38 7.39
C TYR A 294 -22.20 15.46 6.74
N PRO A 295 -22.33 16.10 5.57
CA PRO A 295 -23.62 16.22 4.88
C PRO A 295 -24.05 14.88 4.27
N GLU A 296 -25.10 14.27 4.82
CA GLU A 296 -25.83 13.16 4.18
C GLU A 296 -26.79 13.74 3.13
N SER A 297 -26.91 13.13 1.95
CA SER A 297 -27.79 13.63 0.89
C SER A 297 -29.14 12.93 0.86
N PHE A 298 -30.18 13.73 0.59
CA PHE A 298 -31.58 13.45 0.18
C PHE A 298 -31.80 12.37 -0.90
N SER A 299 -30.75 11.83 -1.51
CA SER A 299 -30.83 10.86 -2.59
C SER A 299 -31.30 9.46 -2.18
N SER A 300 -31.64 9.22 -0.90
CA SER A 300 -32.23 7.94 -0.47
C SER A 300 -33.74 7.83 -0.71
N MET A 301 -34.44 8.90 -1.10
CA MET A 301 -35.90 8.88 -1.27
C MET A 301 -36.36 8.52 -2.69
N TYR A 302 -35.57 8.81 -3.72
CA TYR A 302 -35.91 8.47 -5.12
C TYR A 302 -35.36 7.12 -5.61
N ASP A 303 -34.62 6.41 -4.76
CA ASP A 303 -34.00 5.13 -5.08
C ASP A 303 -34.74 3.94 -4.43
N MET A 304 -36.06 4.08 -4.23
CA MET A 304 -36.92 3.00 -3.71
C MET A 304 -37.35 1.99 -4.79
N SER A 305 -36.93 2.17 -6.05
CA SER A 305 -37.20 1.24 -7.15
C SER A 305 -35.96 0.59 -7.77
N ALA A 306 -34.75 1.04 -7.42
CA ALA A 306 -33.51 0.32 -7.70
C ALA A 306 -33.04 -0.35 -6.40
N SER A 307 -32.69 -1.63 -6.49
CA SER A 307 -32.24 -2.48 -5.38
C SER A 307 -31.41 -1.73 -4.31
N LYS A 308 -31.73 -1.92 -3.02
CA LYS A 308 -30.95 -1.57 -1.81
C LYS A 308 -29.42 -1.35 -2.03
N SER A 309 -29.01 -0.23 -2.64
CA SER A 309 -27.63 -0.06 -3.15
C SER A 309 -27.19 1.41 -3.12
N GLY A 310 -27.39 2.07 -1.96
CA GLY A 310 -26.74 3.35 -1.63
C GLY A 310 -25.84 3.27 -0.40
N ARG A 311 -25.66 2.07 0.16
CA ARG A 311 -24.73 1.79 1.27
C ARG A 311 -23.46 1.20 0.66
N LEU A 312 -22.28 1.68 1.06
CA LEU A 312 -21.07 0.84 0.94
C LEU A 312 -21.43 -0.48 1.63
N PRO A 313 -21.49 -1.61 0.91
CA PRO A 313 -22.00 -2.82 1.50
C PRO A 313 -21.05 -3.18 2.64
N ALA A 314 -21.61 -3.54 3.79
CA ALA A 314 -20.97 -4.41 4.78
C ALA A 314 -20.72 -5.81 4.15
N GLY A 315 -20.00 -5.82 3.02
CA GLY A 315 -19.97 -6.88 2.01
C GLY A 315 -19.18 -6.51 0.74
N SER A 316 -18.58 -5.32 0.64
CA SER A 316 -17.53 -5.09 -0.38
C SER A 316 -16.26 -5.84 0.03
N TRP A 317 -15.55 -6.41 -0.95
CA TRP A 317 -14.29 -7.11 -0.69
C TRP A 317 -13.25 -6.19 -0.04
N GLU A 318 -13.27 -4.89 -0.35
CA GLU A 318 -12.39 -3.88 0.22
C GLU A 318 -12.61 -3.69 1.73
N TYR A 319 -13.88 -3.67 2.16
CA TYR A 319 -14.23 -3.65 3.59
C TYR A 319 -13.76 -4.92 4.29
N SER A 320 -13.98 -6.09 3.68
CA SER A 320 -13.49 -7.37 4.22
C SER A 320 -11.97 -7.40 4.35
N VAL A 321 -11.24 -6.86 3.37
CA VAL A 321 -9.78 -6.69 3.42
C VAL A 321 -9.38 -5.81 4.59
N ASN A 322 -10.02 -4.65 4.77
CA ASN A 322 -9.72 -3.78 5.90
C ASN A 322 -10.02 -4.46 7.24
N CYS A 323 -11.14 -5.15 7.40
CA CYS A 323 -11.42 -5.89 8.62
C CYS A 323 -10.39 -6.99 8.88
N HIS A 324 -9.97 -7.71 7.84
CA HIS A 324 -8.94 -8.73 7.95
C HIS A 324 -7.61 -8.12 8.38
N LEU A 325 -7.17 -7.03 7.73
CA LEU A 325 -5.97 -6.29 8.13
C LEU A 325 -6.06 -5.82 9.59
N ALA A 326 -7.19 -5.26 10.02
CA ALA A 326 -7.40 -4.83 11.39
C ALA A 326 -7.33 -6.00 12.40
N ALA A 327 -7.69 -7.21 11.97
CA ALA A 327 -7.65 -8.41 12.81
C ALA A 327 -6.25 -9.02 12.96
N ILE A 328 -5.40 -8.91 11.92
CA ILE A 328 -4.06 -9.51 11.93
C ILE A 328 -2.94 -8.52 12.30
N TYR A 329 -3.22 -7.21 12.28
CA TYR A 329 -2.27 -6.16 12.67
C TYR A 329 -2.67 -5.42 13.94
N GLY A 330 -1.65 -5.07 14.72
CA GLY A 330 -1.80 -4.22 15.90
C GLY A 330 -2.51 -4.89 17.07
N SER A 331 -2.94 -4.05 18.01
CA SER A 331 -3.67 -4.43 19.21
C SER A 331 -5.19 -4.29 19.09
N TYR A 332 -5.72 -3.79 17.97
CA TYR A 332 -7.14 -3.45 17.77
C TYR A 332 -8.15 -4.54 18.16
N CYS A 333 -7.81 -5.81 17.91
CA CYS A 333 -8.66 -6.95 18.22
C CYS A 333 -8.40 -7.59 19.59
N TYR A 334 -7.48 -7.02 20.35
CA TYR A 334 -7.16 -7.40 21.72
C TYR A 334 -7.76 -6.39 22.67
N GLN A 335 -8.35 -6.88 23.76
CA GLN A 335 -8.85 -5.99 24.79
C GLN A 335 -7.66 -5.27 25.44
N LEU A 336 -7.63 -3.94 25.37
CA LEU A 336 -6.66 -3.12 26.10
C LEU A 336 -6.63 -3.58 27.56
N PRO A 337 -5.47 -4.01 28.10
CA PRO A 337 -5.37 -4.40 29.49
C PRO A 337 -5.80 -3.23 30.36
N ARG A 338 -6.88 -3.39 31.15
CA ARG A 338 -7.38 -2.39 32.11
C ARG A 338 -6.37 -1.96 33.19
N ARG A 339 -5.13 -2.42 33.13
CA ARG A 339 -4.08 -2.27 34.15
C ARG A 339 -3.02 -1.22 33.81
N HIS A 340 -2.99 -0.67 32.60
CA HIS A 340 -2.09 0.44 32.26
C HIS A 340 -2.90 1.74 32.14
N SER A 341 -2.42 2.78 32.80
CA SER A 341 -3.05 4.11 32.81
C SER A 341 -2.85 4.77 31.45
N THR A 342 -3.56 4.31 30.41
CA THR A 342 -3.60 5.01 29.13
C THR A 342 -4.01 6.45 29.38
N VAL A 343 -3.17 7.39 28.93
CA VAL A 343 -3.35 8.82 29.19
C VAL A 343 -4.31 9.38 28.13
N LEU A 344 -5.58 9.02 28.29
CA LEU A 344 -6.69 9.53 27.50
C LEU A 344 -7.35 10.71 28.24
N HIS A 345 -7.54 11.81 27.52
CA HIS A 345 -8.22 12.99 28.02
C HIS A 345 -9.43 13.33 27.15
N LYS A 346 -10.59 13.54 27.75
CA LYS A 346 -11.73 14.17 27.09
C LYS A 346 -11.55 15.68 27.09
N VAL A 347 -11.75 16.29 25.92
CA VAL A 347 -11.71 17.73 25.73
C VAL A 347 -13.11 18.29 25.95
N VAL A 348 -13.24 19.16 26.96
CA VAL A 348 -14.50 19.82 27.31
C VAL A 348 -14.31 21.32 27.13
N LYS A 349 -15.21 21.96 26.37
CA LYS A 349 -15.23 23.41 26.24
C LYS A 349 -15.90 24.04 27.46
N GLN A 350 -15.21 24.93 28.15
CA GLN A 350 -15.74 25.69 29.28
C GLN A 350 -15.57 27.19 28.99
N SER A 351 -16.66 27.85 28.60
CA SER A 351 -16.63 29.25 28.13
C SER A 351 -15.67 29.41 26.93
N GLU A 352 -14.64 30.25 27.03
CA GLU A 352 -13.62 30.50 26.00
C GLU A 352 -12.35 29.63 26.14
N ASP A 353 -12.32 28.70 27.11
CA ASP A 353 -11.15 27.83 27.34
C ASP A 353 -11.51 26.32 27.23
N TYR A 354 -10.49 25.47 27.22
CA TYR A 354 -10.62 24.02 27.14
C TYR A 354 -10.07 23.34 28.39
N LEU A 355 -10.85 22.41 28.94
CA LEU A 355 -10.46 21.58 30.06
C LEU A 355 -10.22 20.14 29.61
N PHE A 356 -9.19 19.50 30.18
CA PHE A 356 -8.89 18.10 29.97
C PHE A 356 -9.35 17.28 31.18
N SER A 357 -10.25 16.33 30.93
CA SER A 357 -10.71 15.39 31.96
C SER A 357 -10.19 13.99 31.63
N LYS A 358 -9.60 13.29 32.62
CA LYS A 358 -9.11 11.92 32.41
C LYS A 358 -10.29 11.02 32.05
N ALA A 359 -10.12 10.18 31.03
CA ALA A 359 -11.10 9.19 30.62
C ALA A 359 -10.48 7.79 30.57
N HIS A 360 -11.34 6.78 30.71
CA HIS A 360 -10.92 5.37 30.70
C HIS A 360 -11.15 4.69 29.35
N GLU A 361 -12.05 5.25 28.54
CA GLU A 361 -12.46 4.71 27.25
C GLU A 361 -12.70 5.89 26.29
N LEU A 362 -12.27 5.73 25.04
CA LEU A 362 -12.64 6.64 23.95
C LEU A 362 -14.17 6.68 23.83
N THR A 363 -14.73 7.80 23.44
CA THR A 363 -16.15 7.89 23.05
C THR A 363 -16.44 6.97 21.84
N LEU A 364 -15.39 6.56 21.13
CA LEU A 364 -15.31 5.53 20.08
C LEU A 364 -15.12 4.09 20.61
N SER A 365 -15.44 3.75 21.87
CA SER A 365 -15.07 2.44 22.47
C SER A 365 -16.10 1.32 22.42
N ASP A 366 -17.34 1.54 21.98
CA ASP A 366 -18.30 0.43 21.77
C ASP A 366 -17.94 -0.46 20.56
N PHE A 367 -16.68 -0.44 20.10
CA PHE A 367 -16.24 -0.86 18.76
C PHE A 367 -15.25 -2.03 18.72
N VAL A 368 -15.02 -2.72 19.85
CA VAL A 368 -14.50 -4.08 19.78
C VAL A 368 -15.62 -4.95 19.19
N ILE A 369 -15.33 -5.74 18.16
CA ILE A 369 -16.31 -6.60 17.44
C ILE A 369 -17.11 -7.55 18.37
N SER A 370 -16.78 -7.68 19.66
CA SER A 370 -17.62 -8.31 20.68
C SER A 370 -18.56 -7.32 21.37
N LYS A 371 -19.79 -7.14 20.86
CA LYS A 371 -20.91 -6.79 21.76
C LYS A 371 -22.29 -7.11 21.19
N LYS A 372 -22.46 -8.26 20.52
CA LYS A 372 -23.80 -8.85 20.29
C LYS A 372 -23.81 -10.37 20.37
N GLU A 373 -23.53 -10.90 21.56
CA GLU A 373 -24.22 -12.12 22.00
C GLU A 373 -24.72 -11.89 23.42
N LYS A 374 -26.05 -11.74 23.55
CA LYS A 374 -26.70 -11.88 24.84
C LYS A 374 -26.52 -13.34 25.25
N ALA A 375 -25.56 -13.61 26.12
CA ALA A 375 -25.46 -14.89 26.78
C ALA A 375 -26.74 -15.13 27.60
N HIS A 376 -27.59 -16.04 27.12
CA HIS A 376 -28.51 -16.73 28.00
C HIS A 376 -27.72 -17.79 28.77
N GLY A 377 -27.59 -17.54 30.07
CA GLY A 377 -27.48 -18.53 31.15
C GLY A 377 -26.47 -19.68 31.01
N GLY A 378 -25.44 -19.63 31.86
CA GLY A 378 -24.95 -20.83 32.55
C GLY A 378 -23.50 -21.24 32.27
N GLY A 379 -22.74 -21.42 33.35
CA GLY A 379 -21.54 -22.27 33.37
C GLY A 379 -20.21 -21.55 33.20
N GLY A 380 -19.44 -21.46 34.29
CA GLY A 380 -18.08 -20.92 34.28
C GLY A 380 -17.13 -21.75 33.41
N SER A 381 -16.35 -21.08 32.58
CA SER A 381 -15.17 -21.63 31.91
C SER A 381 -14.08 -20.55 31.85
N LEU A 382 -12.85 -20.97 32.14
CA LEU A 382 -11.62 -20.16 32.04
C LEU A 382 -11.56 -19.47 30.67
N ARG A 383 -11.60 -18.12 30.64
CA ARG A 383 -11.40 -17.35 29.41
C ARG A 383 -9.98 -17.56 28.88
N ARG A 384 -9.83 -18.39 27.85
CA ARG A 384 -8.69 -18.30 26.93
C ARG A 384 -8.78 -16.94 26.21
N ASN A 385 -7.65 -16.27 26.01
CA ASN A 385 -7.54 -15.07 25.19
C ASN A 385 -7.89 -15.41 23.73
N GLU A 386 -9.17 -15.36 23.37
CA GLU A 386 -9.64 -15.54 22.00
C GLU A 386 -9.65 -14.20 21.25
N ASN A 387 -9.19 -14.21 19.99
CA ASN A 387 -9.23 -13.07 19.09
C ASN A 387 -10.69 -12.74 18.74
N VAL A 388 -11.22 -11.71 19.36
CA VAL A 388 -12.64 -11.30 19.28
C VAL A 388 -13.11 -10.97 17.85
N CYS A 389 -12.22 -10.50 16.98
CA CYS A 389 -12.58 -10.09 15.62
C CYS A 389 -12.72 -11.26 14.61
N LEU A 390 -12.10 -12.40 14.88
CA LEU A 390 -12.00 -13.51 13.91
C LEU A 390 -13.20 -14.47 13.97
N SER A 391 -14.02 -14.42 15.02
CA SER A 391 -15.16 -15.32 15.20
C SER A 391 -16.38 -14.98 14.32
N GLY A 392 -16.46 -13.76 13.78
CA GLY A 392 -17.64 -13.25 13.09
C GLY A 392 -17.47 -12.92 11.61
N HIS A 393 -16.28 -13.06 11.01
CA HIS A 393 -16.03 -12.64 9.62
C HIS A 393 -15.47 -13.80 8.79
N PRO A 394 -16.04 -14.10 7.61
CA PRO A 394 -15.61 -15.22 6.80
C PRO A 394 -14.14 -15.05 6.41
N HIS A 395 -13.35 -16.10 6.60
CA HIS A 395 -11.93 -16.22 6.25
C HIS A 395 -11.61 -16.05 4.74
N SER A 396 -12.58 -15.65 3.93
CA SER A 396 -12.46 -15.60 2.48
C SER A 396 -12.24 -14.16 2.02
N SER A 397 -10.99 -13.70 2.08
CA SER A 397 -10.49 -12.52 1.35
C SER A 397 -10.37 -12.80 -0.16
N ASN A 398 -11.36 -13.46 -0.75
CA ASN A 398 -11.36 -13.74 -2.18
C ASN A 398 -11.82 -12.49 -2.93
N LEU A 399 -11.05 -12.12 -3.96
CA LEU A 399 -11.45 -11.06 -4.88
C LEU A 399 -12.68 -11.52 -5.67
N PRO A 400 -13.72 -10.66 -5.81
CA PRO A 400 -14.91 -10.96 -6.61
C PRO A 400 -14.65 -10.74 -8.11
N TYR A 401 -13.44 -11.04 -8.59
CA TYR A 401 -13.04 -10.82 -9.98
C TYR A 401 -12.65 -12.16 -10.61
N SER A 402 -13.29 -12.49 -11.73
CA SER A 402 -12.78 -13.54 -12.63
C SER A 402 -11.54 -13.05 -13.37
N LEU A 403 -10.82 -13.97 -14.04
CA LEU A 403 -9.74 -13.60 -14.95
C LEU A 403 -10.21 -12.58 -16.00
N SER A 404 -11.38 -12.79 -16.61
CA SER A 404 -11.94 -11.88 -17.62
C SER A 404 -12.19 -10.47 -17.07
N MET A 405 -12.74 -10.34 -15.85
CA MET A 405 -12.96 -9.03 -15.21
C MET A 405 -11.65 -8.34 -14.86
N LEU A 406 -10.63 -9.09 -14.37
CA LEU A 406 -9.31 -8.53 -14.11
C LEU A 406 -8.65 -8.02 -15.40
N LEU A 407 -8.76 -8.79 -16.49
CA LEU A 407 -8.22 -8.40 -17.79
C LEU A 407 -8.90 -7.15 -18.35
N GLU A 408 -10.23 -7.08 -18.27
CA GLU A 408 -10.99 -5.90 -18.70
C GLU A 408 -10.63 -4.65 -17.90
N HIS A 409 -10.42 -4.79 -16.59
CA HIS A 409 -10.03 -3.70 -15.72
C HIS A 409 -8.57 -3.26 -15.90
N ALA A 410 -7.65 -4.22 -16.06
CA ALA A 410 -6.22 -3.94 -16.06
C ALA A 410 -5.65 -3.62 -17.45
N ALA A 411 -6.19 -4.18 -18.53
CA ALA A 411 -5.56 -4.06 -19.85
C ALA A 411 -5.43 -2.61 -20.32
N ASP A 412 -4.34 -2.34 -21.03
CA ASP A 412 -4.16 -1.03 -21.67
C ASP A 412 -5.02 -0.87 -22.94
N LYS A 413 -4.89 0.28 -23.60
CA LYS A 413 -5.60 0.63 -24.83
C LYS A 413 -5.36 -0.36 -25.99
N ASN A 414 -4.26 -1.11 -25.97
CA ASN A 414 -3.94 -2.14 -26.96
C ASN A 414 -4.39 -3.54 -26.51
N ARG A 415 -5.25 -3.64 -25.48
CA ARG A 415 -5.65 -4.89 -24.84
C ARG A 415 -4.45 -5.71 -24.34
N SER A 416 -3.41 -5.05 -23.83
CA SER A 416 -2.21 -5.75 -23.35
C SER A 416 -2.12 -5.71 -21.83
N VAL A 417 -1.68 -6.83 -21.24
CA VAL A 417 -1.44 -6.97 -19.81
C VAL A 417 -0.03 -7.47 -19.53
N VAL A 418 0.58 -6.96 -18.47
CA VAL A 418 1.83 -7.49 -17.91
C VAL A 418 1.48 -8.57 -16.89
N LEU A 419 1.94 -9.80 -17.10
CA LEU A 419 1.68 -10.91 -16.20
C LEU A 419 2.92 -11.21 -15.34
N GLY A 420 2.77 -11.06 -14.03
CA GLY A 420 3.74 -11.55 -13.04
C GLY A 420 3.25 -12.84 -12.41
N VAL A 421 4.12 -13.84 -12.25
CA VAL A 421 3.79 -15.11 -11.59
C VAL A 421 4.66 -15.29 -10.35
N ALA A 422 4.04 -15.47 -9.19
CA ALA A 422 4.75 -15.53 -7.92
C ALA A 422 4.18 -16.58 -6.97
N GLY A 423 5.06 -17.14 -6.15
CA GLY A 423 4.70 -17.93 -4.97
C GLY A 423 5.29 -17.30 -3.71
N VAL A 424 4.97 -17.85 -2.53
CA VAL A 424 5.17 -17.17 -1.24
C VAL A 424 6.62 -16.74 -1.03
N SER A 425 7.55 -17.56 -1.51
CA SER A 425 8.98 -17.31 -1.38
C SER A 425 9.53 -16.11 -2.18
N TYR A 426 8.73 -15.56 -3.10
CA TYR A 426 9.06 -14.37 -3.89
C TYR A 426 8.20 -13.15 -3.50
N ARG A 427 7.47 -13.22 -2.36
CA ARG A 427 6.56 -12.16 -1.89
C ARG A 427 7.16 -10.76 -1.90
N ASP A 428 8.36 -10.60 -1.35
CA ASP A 428 8.99 -9.27 -1.26
C ASP A 428 9.49 -8.79 -2.63
N MET A 429 9.95 -9.71 -3.49
CA MET A 429 10.30 -9.38 -4.88
C MET A 429 9.07 -9.01 -5.70
N LEU A 430 7.93 -9.67 -5.48
CA LEU A 430 6.66 -9.30 -6.08
C LEU A 430 6.29 -7.85 -5.70
N MET A 431 6.47 -7.46 -4.44
CA MET A 431 6.24 -6.07 -4.02
C MET A 431 7.25 -5.10 -4.62
N ASN A 432 8.53 -5.47 -4.68
CA ASN A 432 9.55 -4.66 -5.38
C ASN A 432 9.17 -4.42 -6.84
N TRP A 433 8.78 -5.49 -7.56
CA TRP A 433 8.34 -5.44 -8.95
C TRP A 433 7.08 -4.58 -9.11
N ALA A 434 6.05 -4.78 -8.27
CA ALA A 434 4.82 -3.99 -8.32
C ALA A 434 5.05 -2.51 -8.01
N CYS A 435 5.87 -2.19 -7.01
CA CYS A 435 6.27 -0.81 -6.70
C CYS A 435 7.02 -0.18 -7.87
N ARG A 436 7.94 -0.92 -8.50
CA ARG A 436 8.69 -0.41 -9.65
C ARG A 436 7.79 -0.14 -10.85
N LEU A 437 6.85 -1.04 -11.16
CA LEU A 437 5.86 -0.81 -12.22
C LEU A 437 5.00 0.43 -11.95
N ARG A 438 4.55 0.62 -10.70
CA ARG A 438 3.81 1.82 -10.28
C ARG A 438 4.63 3.10 -10.48
N HIS A 439 5.91 3.11 -10.10
CA HIS A 439 6.82 4.25 -10.33
C HIS A 439 6.99 4.58 -11.82
N LEU A 440 6.99 3.55 -12.67
CA LEU A 440 7.02 3.68 -14.13
C LEU A 440 5.65 4.01 -14.75
N ARG A 441 4.60 4.19 -13.94
CA ARG A 441 3.20 4.38 -14.38
C ARG A 441 2.67 3.24 -15.26
N VAL A 442 3.22 2.04 -15.08
CA VAL A 442 2.71 0.81 -15.69
C VAL A 442 1.65 0.24 -14.77
N THR A 443 0.38 0.52 -15.07
CA THR A 443 -0.76 0.09 -14.26
C THR A 443 -1.44 -1.17 -14.81
N ASN A 444 -1.11 -1.58 -16.03
CA ASN A 444 -1.74 -2.69 -16.74
C ASN A 444 -1.12 -4.05 -16.41
N PHE A 445 -0.96 -4.37 -15.13
CA PHE A 445 -0.39 -5.65 -14.71
C PHE A 445 -1.40 -6.51 -13.93
N ILE A 446 -1.18 -7.82 -13.95
CA ILE A 446 -1.93 -8.83 -13.20
C ILE A 446 -0.93 -9.81 -12.58
N VAL A 447 -1.24 -10.29 -11.37
CA VAL A 447 -0.46 -11.30 -10.65
C VAL A 447 -1.18 -12.64 -10.72
N CYS A 448 -0.46 -13.69 -11.11
CA CYS A 448 -0.88 -15.07 -10.89
C CYS A 448 -0.17 -15.63 -9.66
N ALA A 449 -0.92 -15.86 -8.59
CA ALA A 449 -0.44 -16.50 -7.38
C ALA A 449 -0.39 -18.02 -7.56
N LEU A 450 0.76 -18.62 -7.27
CA LEU A 450 1.00 -20.07 -7.34
C LEU A 450 0.46 -20.83 -6.12
N ASP A 451 0.23 -20.14 -5.01
CA ASP A 451 -0.23 -20.70 -3.74
C ASP A 451 -1.23 -19.77 -3.04
N HIS A 452 -1.96 -20.31 -2.07
CA HIS A 452 -3.01 -19.56 -1.37
C HIS A 452 -2.46 -18.41 -0.53
N GLU A 453 -1.30 -18.58 0.09
CA GLU A 453 -0.65 -17.56 0.91
C GLU A 453 -0.25 -16.33 0.08
N THR A 454 0.29 -16.55 -1.12
CA THR A 454 0.60 -15.47 -2.08
C THR A 454 -0.64 -14.79 -2.58
N TYR A 455 -1.71 -15.54 -2.83
CA TYR A 455 -2.99 -14.99 -3.25
C TYR A 455 -3.53 -14.07 -2.15
N GLU A 456 -3.69 -14.57 -0.93
CA GLU A 456 -4.17 -13.80 0.22
C GLU A 456 -3.30 -12.58 0.47
N PHE A 457 -1.97 -12.74 0.49
CA PHE A 457 -1.05 -11.62 0.60
C PHE A 457 -1.28 -10.56 -0.48
N SER A 458 -1.39 -10.97 -1.75
CA SER A 458 -1.59 -10.05 -2.87
C SER A 458 -2.91 -9.30 -2.76
N VAL A 459 -3.99 -9.96 -2.31
CA VAL A 459 -5.28 -9.30 -2.03
C VAL A 459 -5.12 -8.26 -0.93
N LEU A 460 -4.45 -8.61 0.18
CA LEU A 460 -4.21 -7.69 1.29
C LEU A 460 -3.29 -6.51 0.90
N GLN A 461 -2.44 -6.67 -0.11
CA GLN A 461 -1.64 -5.60 -0.70
C GLN A 461 -2.36 -4.83 -1.83
N GLY A 462 -3.65 -5.12 -2.08
CA GLY A 462 -4.45 -4.47 -3.11
C GLY A 462 -3.93 -4.68 -4.54
N LEU A 463 -3.29 -5.81 -4.82
CA LEU A 463 -2.81 -6.19 -6.15
C LEU A 463 -3.94 -6.88 -6.96
N PRO A 464 -3.97 -6.72 -8.30
CA PRO A 464 -4.89 -7.45 -9.16
C PRO A 464 -4.39 -8.89 -9.29
N VAL A 465 -4.97 -9.81 -8.53
CA VAL A 465 -4.46 -11.19 -8.41
C VAL A 465 -5.49 -12.25 -8.78
N LEU A 466 -5.05 -13.25 -9.52
CA LEU A 466 -5.76 -14.51 -9.68
C LEU A 466 -4.97 -15.66 -9.05
N ARG A 467 -5.66 -16.76 -8.78
CA ARG A 467 -5.04 -18.02 -8.45
C ARG A 467 -5.45 -19.04 -9.49
N ASP A 468 -4.46 -19.70 -10.05
CA ASP A 468 -4.68 -20.76 -11.01
C ASP A 468 -5.15 -22.05 -10.29
N PRO A 469 -6.33 -22.62 -10.63
CA PRO A 469 -6.84 -23.84 -9.99
C PRO A 469 -5.95 -25.07 -10.16
N LEU A 470 -5.14 -25.09 -11.22
CA LEU A 470 -4.26 -26.20 -11.59
C LEU A 470 -2.82 -26.03 -11.06
N SER A 471 -2.58 -25.00 -10.24
CA SER A 471 -1.26 -24.77 -9.65
C SER A 471 -0.86 -25.89 -8.68
N PRO A 472 0.43 -26.28 -8.64
CA PRO A 472 0.89 -27.38 -7.79
C PRO A 472 0.61 -27.11 -6.31
N LYS A 473 0.05 -28.09 -5.60
CA LYS A 473 -0.13 -28.03 -4.15
C LYS A 473 1.19 -28.39 -3.46
N ASN A 474 1.62 -27.60 -2.47
CA ASN A 474 2.83 -27.79 -1.65
C ASN A 474 4.18 -27.53 -2.37
N VAL A 475 4.37 -26.31 -2.89
CA VAL A 475 5.66 -25.82 -3.41
C VAL A 475 6.63 -25.58 -2.24
N SER A 476 7.73 -26.35 -2.16
CA SER A 476 8.73 -26.21 -1.07
C SER A 476 9.43 -24.84 -1.06
N PHE A 477 9.50 -24.23 0.13
CA PHE A 477 10.15 -22.94 0.37
C PHE A 477 11.66 -22.95 0.13
N ASP A 478 12.36 -24.09 0.19
CA ASP A 478 13.80 -24.14 -0.06
C ASP A 478 14.14 -24.97 -1.32
N ASP A 479 13.35 -26.01 -1.65
CA ASP A 479 13.72 -27.00 -2.68
C ASP A 479 13.18 -26.70 -4.10
N CYS A 480 12.40 -25.63 -4.27
CA CYS A 480 11.90 -25.19 -5.58
C CYS A 480 12.88 -24.21 -6.26
N HIS A 481 13.90 -24.75 -6.94
CA HIS A 481 14.90 -23.98 -7.68
C HIS A 481 15.13 -24.56 -9.09
N PHE A 482 15.88 -23.86 -9.94
CA PHE A 482 16.12 -24.25 -11.32
C PHE A 482 16.56 -25.72 -11.44
N GLY A 483 15.90 -26.47 -12.32
CA GLY A 483 16.16 -27.89 -12.56
C GLY A 483 15.38 -28.88 -11.67
N THR A 484 14.68 -28.43 -10.61
CA THR A 484 13.88 -29.35 -9.76
C THR A 484 12.50 -29.64 -10.33
N LYS A 485 11.89 -30.78 -9.96
CA LYS A 485 10.52 -31.15 -10.40
C LYS A 485 9.48 -30.09 -10.04
N CYS A 486 9.63 -29.45 -8.88
CA CYS A 486 8.79 -28.34 -8.46
C CYS A 486 8.89 -27.15 -9.45
N PHE A 487 10.11 -26.75 -9.82
CA PHE A 487 10.33 -25.67 -10.80
C PHE A 487 9.76 -26.02 -12.18
N GLN A 488 9.86 -27.27 -12.60
CA GLN A 488 9.25 -27.75 -13.85
C GLN A 488 7.73 -27.62 -13.83
N GLN A 489 7.07 -27.94 -12.72
CA GLN A 489 5.62 -27.79 -12.58
C GLN A 489 5.19 -26.33 -12.49
N VAL A 490 5.91 -25.50 -11.75
CA VAL A 490 5.64 -24.06 -11.61
C VAL A 490 5.79 -23.33 -12.95
N THR A 491 6.85 -23.61 -13.71
CA THR A 491 7.07 -22.97 -15.01
C THR A 491 5.91 -23.27 -15.95
N LYS A 492 5.47 -24.53 -16.07
CA LYS A 492 4.31 -24.92 -16.90
C LYS A 492 2.99 -24.18 -16.56
N VAL A 493 2.85 -23.59 -15.37
CA VAL A 493 1.70 -22.71 -15.05
C VAL A 493 1.76 -21.42 -15.87
N LYS A 494 2.95 -20.83 -16.04
CA LYS A 494 3.15 -19.55 -16.74
C LYS A 494 2.65 -19.63 -18.18
N SER A 495 3.16 -20.57 -18.99
CA SER A 495 2.73 -20.71 -20.39
C SER A 495 1.25 -21.04 -20.54
N ARG A 496 0.65 -21.80 -19.62
CA ARG A 496 -0.78 -22.11 -19.65
C ARG A 496 -1.65 -20.88 -19.38
N ILE A 497 -1.32 -20.08 -18.36
CA ILE A 497 -2.09 -18.86 -18.05
C ILE A 497 -1.91 -17.83 -19.18
N VAL A 498 -0.72 -17.70 -19.74
CA VAL A 498 -0.50 -16.87 -20.93
C VAL A 498 -1.40 -17.33 -22.08
N LEU A 499 -1.44 -18.64 -22.39
CA LEU A 499 -2.30 -19.18 -23.44
C LEU A 499 -3.79 -18.92 -23.18
N GLU A 500 -4.25 -19.00 -21.93
CA GLU A 500 -5.63 -18.69 -21.56
C GLU A 500 -5.96 -17.21 -21.82
N ILE A 501 -5.09 -16.29 -21.40
CA ILE A 501 -5.26 -14.84 -21.61
C ILE A 501 -5.26 -14.49 -23.11
N LEU A 502 -4.34 -15.09 -23.89
CA LEU A 502 -4.30 -14.92 -25.34
C LEU A 502 -5.60 -15.37 -26.01
N LYS A 503 -6.17 -16.51 -25.59
CA LYS A 503 -7.47 -16.98 -26.10
C LYS A 503 -8.64 -16.07 -25.73
N LEU A 504 -8.52 -15.27 -24.67
CA LEU A 504 -9.50 -14.26 -24.27
C LEU A 504 -9.37 -12.94 -25.04
N GLY A 505 -8.44 -12.84 -25.99
CA GLY A 505 -8.30 -11.65 -26.84
C GLY A 505 -7.37 -10.58 -26.27
N TYR A 506 -6.43 -10.93 -25.39
CA TYR A 506 -5.51 -9.99 -24.74
C TYR A 506 -4.05 -10.35 -25.02
N ASN A 507 -3.24 -9.35 -25.37
CA ASN A 507 -1.79 -9.52 -25.48
C ASN A 507 -1.15 -9.66 -24.09
N VAL A 508 -0.04 -10.37 -23.99
CA VAL A 508 0.62 -10.62 -22.71
C VAL A 508 2.10 -10.31 -22.79
N LEU A 509 2.58 -9.44 -21.91
CA LEU A 509 4.00 -9.36 -21.54
C LEU A 509 4.21 -10.19 -20.27
N LEU A 510 4.79 -11.38 -20.39
CA LEU A 510 5.22 -12.12 -19.22
C LEU A 510 6.51 -11.48 -18.69
N SER A 511 6.54 -11.19 -17.39
CA SER A 511 7.75 -10.77 -16.68
C SER A 511 7.86 -11.54 -15.36
N ASP A 512 8.97 -12.22 -15.15
CA ASP A 512 9.30 -12.75 -13.84
C ASP A 512 9.41 -11.60 -12.83
N VAL A 513 8.95 -11.85 -11.60
CA VAL A 513 8.90 -10.83 -10.54
C VAL A 513 10.28 -10.45 -9.99
N ASP A 514 11.34 -11.12 -10.44
CA ASP A 514 12.72 -10.78 -10.16
C ASP A 514 13.40 -10.02 -11.32
N VAL A 515 12.66 -9.62 -12.34
CA VAL A 515 13.13 -8.68 -13.36
C VAL A 515 12.97 -7.25 -12.84
N TYR A 516 14.06 -6.48 -12.83
CA TYR A 516 14.01 -5.06 -12.48
C TYR A 516 13.85 -4.21 -13.75
N TRP A 517 12.96 -3.22 -13.70
CA TRP A 517 12.61 -2.39 -14.86
C TRP A 517 13.21 -1.00 -14.70
N PHE A 518 13.93 -0.51 -15.70
CA PHE A 518 14.44 0.87 -15.72
C PHE A 518 13.49 1.83 -16.42
N ASP A 519 12.77 1.34 -17.43
CA ASP A 519 11.79 2.11 -18.22
C ASP A 519 10.66 1.20 -18.74
N ASN A 520 9.58 1.76 -19.27
CA ASN A 520 8.44 1.02 -19.83
C ASN A 520 8.77 0.44 -21.22
N PRO A 521 8.89 -0.89 -21.39
CA PRO A 521 9.25 -1.52 -22.66
C PRO A 521 8.07 -1.66 -23.63
N MET A 522 6.83 -1.40 -23.20
CA MET A 522 5.63 -1.67 -24.01
C MET A 522 5.63 -0.94 -25.36
N PRO A 523 5.99 0.36 -25.46
CA PRO A 523 6.10 1.04 -26.76
C PRO A 523 7.07 0.35 -27.73
N PHE A 524 8.23 -0.10 -27.22
CA PHE A 524 9.20 -0.85 -28.02
C PHE A 524 8.62 -2.19 -28.47
N LEU A 525 8.00 -2.95 -27.56
CA LEU A 525 7.43 -4.26 -27.87
C LEU A 525 6.29 -4.17 -28.91
N TYR A 526 5.53 -3.09 -28.90
CA TYR A 526 4.52 -2.85 -29.94
C TYR A 526 5.11 -2.57 -31.31
N SER A 527 6.28 -1.93 -31.37
CA SER A 527 6.96 -1.60 -32.63
C SER A 527 7.46 -2.83 -33.40
N LEU A 528 7.52 -4.00 -32.76
CA LEU A 528 7.90 -5.27 -33.41
C LEU A 528 6.91 -5.72 -34.50
N GLY A 529 5.70 -5.15 -34.53
CA GLY A 529 4.68 -5.47 -35.53
C GLY A 529 3.84 -6.71 -35.18
N PRO A 530 2.83 -7.03 -36.01
CA PRO A 530 1.94 -8.19 -35.83
C PRO A 530 2.67 -9.51 -36.08
N ALA A 531 2.05 -10.64 -35.68
CA ALA A 531 2.59 -11.99 -35.89
C ALA A 531 4.06 -12.15 -35.43
N THR A 532 4.39 -11.45 -34.34
CA THR A 532 5.74 -11.42 -33.78
C THR A 532 5.71 -11.78 -32.30
N PHE A 533 6.61 -12.67 -31.90
CA PHE A 533 6.85 -13.08 -30.52
C PHE A 533 8.22 -12.54 -30.08
N GLY A 534 8.24 -11.57 -29.17
CA GLY A 534 9.47 -10.96 -28.67
C GLY A 534 9.94 -11.64 -27.40
N ALA A 535 11.15 -12.20 -27.35
CA ALA A 535 11.65 -12.91 -26.17
C ALA A 535 13.05 -12.48 -25.76
N GLN A 536 13.32 -12.38 -24.46
CA GLN A 536 14.68 -12.21 -23.96
C GLN A 536 15.55 -13.44 -24.32
N SER A 537 16.86 -13.24 -24.43
CA SER A 537 17.85 -14.32 -24.59
C SER A 537 18.69 -14.52 -23.32
N ASP A 538 18.98 -15.77 -23.01
CA ASP A 538 20.01 -16.23 -22.07
C ASP A 538 21.41 -16.28 -22.70
N GLU A 539 21.57 -15.88 -23.97
CA GLU A 539 22.89 -15.73 -24.57
C GLU A 539 23.58 -14.50 -23.98
N TYR A 540 24.65 -14.72 -23.22
CA TYR A 540 25.36 -13.69 -22.47
C TYR A 540 26.62 -13.20 -23.18
N ASN A 541 27.06 -13.89 -24.24
CA ASN A 541 28.21 -13.46 -25.00
C ASN A 541 27.92 -12.11 -25.69
N GLU A 542 28.87 -11.18 -25.63
CA GLU A 542 28.66 -9.80 -26.11
C GLU A 542 28.57 -9.71 -27.63
N THR A 543 29.18 -10.67 -28.33
CA THR A 543 29.26 -10.73 -29.78
C THR A 543 28.62 -12.00 -30.32
N GLY A 544 28.36 -12.03 -31.63
CA GLY A 544 27.75 -13.17 -32.31
C GLY A 544 26.24 -13.26 -32.12
N PRO A 545 25.62 -14.32 -32.67
CA PRO A 545 24.17 -14.49 -32.69
C PRO A 545 23.59 -14.58 -31.29
N ILE A 546 22.42 -13.97 -31.11
CA ILE A 546 21.69 -13.97 -29.83
C ILE A 546 20.70 -15.13 -29.73
N ASN A 547 20.26 -15.67 -30.87
CA ASN A 547 19.27 -16.75 -30.97
C ASN A 547 19.91 -18.16 -31.05
N LEU A 548 20.87 -18.47 -30.17
CA LEU A 548 21.51 -19.79 -30.14
C LEU A 548 20.57 -20.89 -29.59
N PRO A 549 20.82 -22.19 -29.94
CA PRO A 549 20.04 -23.32 -29.47
C PRO A 549 19.72 -23.28 -27.96
N ARG A 550 18.41 -23.27 -27.65
CA ARG A 550 17.86 -23.25 -26.28
C ARG A 550 18.34 -22.07 -25.41
N ARG A 551 18.73 -20.95 -26.03
CA ARG A 551 19.01 -19.69 -25.34
C ARG A 551 17.80 -18.77 -25.20
N LEU A 552 16.62 -19.13 -25.69
CA LEU A 552 15.42 -18.33 -25.41
C LEU A 552 15.13 -18.34 -23.91
N ASN A 553 14.94 -17.15 -23.31
CA ASN A 553 14.59 -16.98 -21.91
C ASN A 553 13.07 -16.85 -21.75
N SER A 554 12.45 -17.70 -20.92
CA SER A 554 11.00 -17.70 -20.73
C SER A 554 10.53 -16.87 -19.53
N GLY A 555 11.41 -16.05 -18.94
CA GLY A 555 11.10 -15.14 -17.84
C GLY A 555 10.81 -13.70 -18.28
N PHE A 556 11.03 -13.36 -19.55
CA PHE A 556 10.59 -12.08 -20.12
C PHE A 556 10.28 -12.20 -21.62
N TYR A 557 9.00 -12.14 -22.00
CA TYR A 557 8.57 -12.18 -23.40
C TYR A 557 7.21 -11.52 -23.64
N PHE A 558 7.00 -11.03 -24.86
CA PHE A 558 5.76 -10.44 -25.34
C PHE A 558 5.09 -11.34 -26.39
N ALA A 559 3.86 -11.73 -26.10
CA ALA A 559 3.01 -12.57 -26.94
C ALA A 559 1.74 -11.81 -27.34
N ARG A 560 1.42 -11.78 -28.63
CA ARG A 560 0.21 -11.16 -29.14
C ARG A 560 -0.95 -12.13 -29.21
N SER A 561 -2.15 -11.63 -28.97
CA SER A 561 -3.39 -12.39 -29.15
C SER A 561 -3.76 -12.46 -30.64
N ASP A 562 -2.98 -13.22 -31.41
CA ASP A 562 -3.27 -13.56 -32.80
C ASP A 562 -3.22 -15.07 -33.02
N ASN A 563 -3.79 -15.54 -34.14
CA ASN A 563 -3.96 -16.97 -34.40
C ASN A 563 -2.61 -17.71 -34.43
N ALA A 564 -1.59 -17.11 -35.04
CA ALA A 564 -0.25 -17.70 -35.15
C ALA A 564 0.38 -17.91 -33.75
N THR A 565 0.36 -16.87 -32.92
CA THR A 565 0.90 -16.92 -31.56
C THR A 565 0.12 -17.88 -30.67
N ILE A 566 -1.21 -17.88 -30.76
CA ILE A 566 -2.06 -18.80 -29.98
C ILE A 566 -1.76 -20.25 -30.35
N THR A 567 -1.67 -20.57 -31.65
CA THR A 567 -1.32 -21.93 -32.11
C THR A 567 0.08 -22.34 -31.67
N ALA A 568 1.07 -21.46 -31.81
CA ALA A 568 2.43 -21.73 -31.33
C ALA A 568 2.47 -21.97 -29.80
N MET A 569 1.75 -21.17 -29.02
CA MET A 569 1.64 -21.35 -27.57
C MET A 569 0.92 -22.65 -27.20
N GLN A 570 -0.09 -23.09 -27.95
CA GLN A 570 -0.70 -24.42 -27.78
C GLN A 570 0.32 -25.54 -28.00
N MET A 571 1.15 -25.43 -29.04
CA MET A 571 2.22 -26.39 -29.33
C MET A 571 3.27 -26.40 -28.22
N ILE A 572 3.66 -25.24 -27.69
CA ILE A 572 4.60 -25.10 -26.57
C ILE A 572 4.05 -25.76 -25.31
N VAL A 573 2.81 -25.46 -24.93
CA VAL A 573 2.17 -26.04 -23.73
C VAL A 573 2.06 -27.56 -23.86
N LYS A 574 1.70 -28.06 -25.05
CA LYS A 574 1.66 -29.50 -25.34
C LYS A 574 3.05 -30.14 -25.22
N HIS A 575 4.04 -29.60 -25.92
CA HIS A 575 5.43 -30.09 -25.89
C HIS A 575 6.02 -30.07 -24.47
N ALA A 576 5.76 -29.00 -23.71
CA ALA A 576 6.20 -28.90 -22.32
C ALA A 576 5.52 -29.94 -21.42
N SER A 577 4.22 -30.22 -21.62
CA SER A 577 3.48 -31.22 -20.85
C SER A 577 4.04 -32.63 -21.05
N ASP A 578 4.44 -32.97 -22.28
CA ASP A 578 5.02 -34.26 -22.63
C ASP A 578 6.50 -34.39 -22.19
N SER A 579 7.13 -33.28 -21.80
CA SER A 579 8.54 -33.24 -21.37
C SER A 579 8.70 -33.37 -19.85
N GLY A 580 9.78 -34.05 -19.43
CA GLY A 580 10.29 -34.03 -18.05
C GLY A 580 11.18 -32.81 -17.74
N LEU A 581 11.12 -31.76 -18.55
CA LEU A 581 11.92 -30.53 -18.43
C LEU A 581 11.04 -29.36 -17.95
N SER A 582 11.68 -28.21 -17.71
CA SER A 582 10.96 -26.94 -17.57
C SER A 582 10.35 -26.53 -18.91
N GLU A 583 9.50 -25.50 -18.92
CA GLU A 583 8.86 -25.06 -20.17
C GLU A 583 9.83 -24.36 -21.15
N GLN A 584 10.90 -23.72 -20.66
CA GLN A 584 11.78 -22.86 -21.47
C GLN A 584 12.38 -23.56 -22.70
N PRO A 585 12.92 -24.79 -22.61
CA PRO A 585 13.38 -25.52 -23.80
C PRO A 585 12.28 -25.73 -24.85
N SER A 586 11.02 -25.89 -24.43
CA SER A 586 9.90 -26.09 -25.36
C SER A 586 9.61 -24.85 -26.19
N PHE A 587 9.79 -23.64 -25.64
CA PHE A 587 9.67 -22.40 -26.43
C PHE A 587 10.65 -22.41 -27.61
N TYR A 588 11.92 -22.71 -27.34
CA TYR A 588 12.92 -22.76 -28.39
C TYR A 588 12.69 -23.91 -29.38
N ASP A 589 12.51 -25.13 -28.88
CA ASP A 589 12.40 -26.32 -29.72
C ASP A 589 11.17 -26.27 -30.64
N VAL A 590 10.06 -25.65 -30.20
CA VAL A 590 8.87 -25.44 -31.02
C VAL A 590 9.06 -24.30 -32.02
N MET A 591 9.51 -23.12 -31.57
CA MET A 591 9.49 -21.95 -32.46
C MET A 591 10.73 -21.82 -33.35
N CYS A 592 11.91 -22.21 -32.87
CA CYS A 592 13.16 -22.17 -33.62
C CYS A 592 13.58 -23.52 -34.19
N GLY A 593 12.85 -24.59 -33.85
CA GLY A 593 13.21 -25.96 -34.22
C GLY A 593 14.36 -26.51 -33.38
N LYS A 594 14.43 -27.85 -33.28
CA LYS A 594 15.54 -28.53 -32.58
C LYS A 594 16.87 -28.12 -33.21
N ASN A 595 17.84 -27.74 -32.40
CA ASN A 595 19.15 -27.21 -32.84
C ASN A 595 19.08 -25.95 -33.73
N GLY A 596 17.92 -25.26 -33.80
CA GLY A 596 17.78 -24.02 -34.55
C GLY A 596 17.53 -24.18 -36.05
N THR A 597 16.90 -25.28 -36.50
CA THR A 597 16.59 -25.52 -37.92
C THR A 597 15.75 -24.43 -38.57
N ASN A 598 15.01 -23.64 -37.78
CA ASN A 598 14.11 -22.60 -38.27
C ASN A 598 14.68 -21.18 -38.02
N ARG A 599 15.97 -21.06 -37.71
CA ARG A 599 16.64 -19.75 -37.61
C ARG A 599 16.75 -19.12 -38.99
N ILE A 600 16.39 -17.85 -39.08
CA ILE A 600 16.44 -17.09 -40.34
C ILE A 600 17.47 -15.95 -40.29
N SER A 601 17.98 -15.62 -39.11
CA SER A 601 19.02 -14.61 -38.87
C SER A 601 19.64 -14.80 -37.47
N ASP A 602 20.52 -13.89 -37.07
CA ASP A 602 21.20 -13.92 -35.77
C ASP A 602 20.29 -13.60 -34.57
N ASP A 603 19.12 -13.02 -34.83
CA ASP A 603 18.16 -12.58 -33.83
C ASP A 603 16.73 -13.10 -34.09
N LYS A 604 16.48 -13.83 -35.18
CA LYS A 604 15.12 -14.30 -35.51
C LYS A 604 15.01 -15.78 -35.88
N CYS A 605 13.85 -16.33 -35.55
CA CYS A 605 13.36 -17.61 -36.06
C CYS A 605 12.01 -17.41 -36.74
N LEU A 606 11.67 -18.29 -37.69
CA LEU A 606 10.35 -18.34 -38.32
C LEU A 606 9.72 -19.71 -38.07
N GLU A 607 8.65 -19.77 -37.29
CA GLU A 607 7.96 -21.03 -37.03
C GLU A 607 7.16 -21.45 -38.28
N PRO A 608 7.42 -22.64 -38.85
CA PRO A 608 6.95 -22.99 -40.20
C PRO A 608 5.45 -23.31 -40.29
N ASN A 609 4.77 -23.70 -39.21
CA ASN A 609 3.35 -24.06 -39.27
C ASN A 609 2.42 -22.85 -39.15
N THR A 610 2.88 -21.80 -38.50
CA THR A 610 2.10 -20.61 -38.14
C THR A 610 2.62 -19.33 -38.80
N ASN A 611 3.80 -19.38 -39.41
CA ASN A 611 4.55 -18.21 -39.89
C ASN A 611 4.82 -17.17 -38.78
N LEU A 612 4.83 -17.59 -37.51
CA LEU A 612 5.16 -16.73 -36.39
C LEU A 612 6.63 -16.37 -36.42
N THR A 613 6.94 -15.07 -36.44
CA THR A 613 8.31 -14.59 -36.33
C THR A 613 8.69 -14.46 -34.86
N VAL A 614 9.71 -15.18 -34.41
CA VAL A 614 10.30 -14.97 -33.09
C VAL A 614 11.44 -13.96 -33.23
N VAL A 615 11.41 -12.90 -32.42
CA VAL A 615 12.46 -11.90 -32.33
C VAL A 615 13.11 -12.00 -30.96
N PHE A 616 14.41 -12.28 -30.95
CA PHE A 616 15.23 -12.24 -29.73
C PHE A 616 15.58 -10.79 -29.44
N LEU A 617 15.12 -10.31 -28.29
CA LEU A 617 15.26 -8.91 -27.88
C LEU A 617 16.74 -8.56 -27.70
N ASN A 618 17.13 -7.36 -28.14
CA ASN A 618 18.50 -6.87 -28.04
C ASN A 618 19.03 -6.96 -26.59
N ARG A 619 20.15 -7.67 -26.39
CA ARG A 619 20.74 -7.92 -25.06
C ARG A 619 21.30 -6.68 -24.34
N ASP A 620 21.56 -5.58 -25.05
CA ASP A 620 21.87 -4.28 -24.42
C ASP A 620 20.62 -3.61 -23.84
N LEU A 621 19.47 -3.76 -24.50
CA LEU A 621 18.19 -3.18 -24.05
C LEU A 621 17.47 -4.10 -23.04
N PHE A 622 17.63 -5.42 -23.17
CA PHE A 622 16.98 -6.45 -22.35
C PHE A 622 17.99 -7.45 -21.76
N PRO A 623 19.00 -6.99 -21.01
CA PRO A 623 20.06 -7.85 -20.48
C PRO A 623 19.54 -8.95 -19.55
N ASN A 624 20.08 -10.16 -19.75
CA ASN A 624 20.01 -11.22 -18.76
C ASN A 624 21.06 -11.00 -17.65
N GLY A 625 20.98 -11.79 -16.58
CA GLY A 625 21.79 -11.62 -15.38
C GLY A 625 23.26 -12.04 -15.49
N ALA A 626 23.73 -12.55 -16.63
CA ALA A 626 25.14 -12.84 -16.89
C ALA A 626 25.77 -11.86 -17.92
N TYR A 627 24.97 -11.01 -18.54
CA TYR A 627 25.43 -10.13 -19.60
C TYR A 627 26.32 -8.98 -19.07
N LYS A 628 27.49 -8.76 -19.69
CA LYS A 628 28.45 -7.66 -19.43
C LYS A 628 28.90 -7.48 -17.96
N GLY A 629 28.68 -8.49 -17.11
CA GLY A 629 28.89 -8.37 -15.66
C GLY A 629 28.15 -7.17 -15.07
N LEU A 630 26.94 -6.88 -15.55
CA LEU A 630 26.18 -5.69 -15.16
C LEU A 630 25.86 -5.66 -13.67
N TRP A 631 25.57 -6.82 -13.08
CA TRP A 631 25.26 -6.95 -11.65
C TRP A 631 26.46 -6.70 -10.74
N GLU A 632 27.68 -6.81 -11.27
CA GLU A 632 28.94 -6.59 -10.56
C GLU A 632 29.45 -5.16 -10.68
N LYS A 633 28.76 -4.28 -11.44
CA LYS A 633 29.12 -2.87 -11.55
C LYS A 633 28.86 -2.14 -10.24
N HIS A 634 29.73 -1.18 -9.92
CA HIS A 634 29.59 -0.34 -8.73
C HIS A 634 28.24 0.38 -8.67
N ASP A 635 27.79 0.92 -9.80
CA ASP A 635 26.49 1.56 -9.95
C ASP A 635 25.73 0.89 -11.11
N VAL A 636 25.01 -0.18 -10.76
CA VAL A 636 24.23 -0.97 -11.72
C VAL A 636 23.15 -0.11 -12.38
N GLN A 637 22.50 0.78 -11.61
CA GLN A 637 21.40 1.60 -12.10
C GLN A 637 21.87 2.60 -13.16
N SER A 638 22.93 3.36 -12.88
CA SER A 638 23.51 4.31 -13.83
C SER A 638 24.09 3.60 -15.05
N THR A 639 24.74 2.45 -14.86
CA THR A 639 25.30 1.67 -15.97
C THR A 639 24.20 1.18 -16.92
N CYS A 640 23.12 0.60 -16.39
CA CYS A 640 21.99 0.15 -17.19
C CYS A 640 21.29 1.31 -17.91
N LYS A 641 21.07 2.45 -17.22
CA LYS A 641 20.48 3.64 -17.86
C LYS A 641 21.33 4.17 -19.02
N LYS A 642 22.66 4.19 -18.88
CA LYS A 642 23.58 4.60 -19.96
C LYS A 642 23.58 3.65 -21.15
N LEU A 643 23.36 2.36 -20.92
CA LEU A 643 23.25 1.35 -21.97
C LEU A 643 21.88 1.41 -22.69
N GLY A 644 20.89 2.10 -22.10
CA GLY A 644 19.52 2.13 -22.60
C GLY A 644 18.70 0.91 -22.19
N CYS A 645 19.06 0.22 -21.11
CA CYS A 645 18.31 -0.93 -20.62
C CYS A 645 16.85 -0.54 -20.34
N PHE A 646 15.90 -1.29 -20.87
CA PHE A 646 14.52 -1.29 -20.37
C PHE A 646 14.40 -2.09 -19.09
N ILE A 647 15.10 -3.23 -19.00
CA ILE A 647 15.05 -4.16 -17.87
C ILE A 647 16.43 -4.75 -17.57
N ILE A 648 16.58 -5.41 -16.42
CA ILE A 648 17.64 -6.41 -16.18
C ILE A 648 17.06 -7.59 -15.43
N HIS A 649 17.31 -8.80 -15.92
CA HIS A 649 16.81 -10.01 -15.30
C HIS A 649 17.76 -10.46 -14.17
N ASN A 650 17.22 -10.73 -12.98
CA ASN A 650 17.95 -11.31 -11.86
C ASN A 650 18.11 -12.85 -11.97
N ASN A 651 18.26 -13.38 -13.20
CA ASN A 651 18.63 -14.78 -13.44
C ASN A 651 20.17 -14.98 -13.41
N TRP A 652 20.65 -16.20 -13.69
CA TRP A 652 22.08 -16.57 -13.56
C TRP A 652 22.66 -16.49 -12.14
N ILE A 653 21.79 -16.60 -11.13
CA ILE A 653 22.17 -16.74 -9.72
C ILE A 653 21.26 -17.77 -9.05
N ASN A 654 21.84 -18.71 -8.29
CA ASN A 654 21.07 -19.74 -7.61
C ASN A 654 20.76 -19.35 -6.16
N GLY A 655 19.50 -19.49 -5.78
CA GLY A 655 19.01 -19.26 -4.42
C GLY A 655 18.31 -17.92 -4.26
N ARG A 656 17.09 -17.98 -3.72
CA ARG A 656 16.19 -16.84 -3.50
C ARG A 656 16.81 -15.75 -2.62
N LYS A 657 17.45 -16.13 -1.51
CA LYS A 657 18.17 -15.19 -0.62
C LYS A 657 19.30 -14.44 -1.35
N LYS A 658 19.98 -15.09 -2.30
CA LYS A 658 21.04 -14.45 -3.09
C LYS A 658 20.46 -13.47 -4.11
N LYS A 659 19.37 -13.86 -4.80
CA LYS A 659 18.61 -12.95 -5.68
C LYS A 659 18.14 -11.70 -4.94
N LEU A 660 17.57 -11.87 -3.74
CA LEU A 660 17.07 -10.77 -2.90
C LEU A 660 18.21 -9.81 -2.53
N ARG A 661 19.30 -10.37 -1.98
CA ARG A 661 20.48 -9.58 -1.62
C ARG A 661 21.06 -8.84 -2.81
N ARG A 662 21.14 -9.47 -3.98
CA ARG A 662 21.70 -8.86 -5.20
C ARG A 662 20.92 -7.62 -5.63
N GLN A 663 19.58 -7.66 -5.61
CA GLN A 663 18.76 -6.48 -5.92
C GLN A 663 18.88 -5.39 -4.84
N MET A 664 18.78 -5.78 -3.56
CA MET A 664 18.87 -4.83 -2.45
C MET A 664 20.23 -4.13 -2.38
N SER A 665 21.34 -4.87 -2.51
CA SER A 665 22.70 -4.31 -2.40
C SER A 665 23.11 -3.43 -3.58
N THR A 666 22.41 -3.53 -4.71
CA THR A 666 22.68 -2.75 -5.93
C THR A 666 21.75 -1.53 -6.06
N GLY A 667 20.89 -1.27 -5.08
CA GLY A 667 19.92 -0.18 -5.11
C GLY A 667 18.76 -0.40 -6.08
N LEU A 668 18.59 -1.61 -6.62
CA LEU A 668 17.49 -1.99 -7.50
C LEU A 668 16.30 -2.53 -6.70
N TRP A 669 15.87 -1.73 -5.72
CA TRP A 669 14.87 -2.10 -4.73
C TRP A 669 13.99 -0.90 -4.34
N ASP A 670 12.70 -0.98 -4.60
CA ASP A 670 11.70 0.10 -4.50
C ASP A 670 10.61 -0.19 -3.45
N TYR A 671 10.81 -1.16 -2.55
CA TYR A 671 9.83 -1.54 -1.52
C TYR A 671 10.48 -1.60 -0.14
N ASP A 672 9.86 -1.02 0.88
CA ASP A 672 10.29 -1.21 2.27
C ASP A 672 9.42 -2.29 2.94
N PRO A 673 9.95 -3.49 3.24
CA PRO A 673 9.19 -4.53 3.93
C PRO A 673 8.79 -4.16 5.37
N THR A 674 9.51 -3.23 6.00
CA THR A 674 9.25 -2.81 7.38
C THR A 674 8.05 -1.87 7.47
N SER A 675 8.02 -0.80 6.67
CA SER A 675 6.86 0.09 6.59
C SER A 675 5.75 -0.40 5.64
N ARG A 676 6.06 -1.39 4.79
CA ARG A 676 5.19 -1.95 3.73
C ARG A 676 4.78 -0.94 2.67
N LEU A 677 5.57 0.12 2.51
CA LEU A 677 5.37 1.14 1.50
C LEU A 677 6.27 0.90 0.31
N CYS A 678 5.82 1.33 -0.87
CA CYS A 678 6.76 1.61 -1.94
C CYS A 678 7.65 2.77 -1.51
N LEU A 679 8.95 2.68 -1.80
CA LEU A 679 9.91 3.73 -1.46
C LEU A 679 9.63 4.96 -2.33
N LYS A 680 9.31 6.09 -1.68
CA LYS A 680 9.02 7.35 -2.37
C LYS A 680 10.02 8.41 -1.98
N ASP A 681 10.40 9.21 -2.98
CA ASP A 681 11.08 10.47 -2.71
C ASP A 681 10.03 11.57 -2.51
N TRP A 682 9.80 11.93 -1.25
CA TRP A 682 8.95 13.05 -0.87
C TRP A 682 9.74 14.33 -0.59
N SER A 683 11.07 14.30 -0.77
CA SER A 683 11.95 15.44 -0.56
C SER A 683 11.93 16.43 -1.73
N ASP A 684 11.47 15.99 -2.90
CA ASP A 684 11.38 16.83 -4.09
C ASP A 684 10.09 17.66 -4.11
N ARG A 685 10.24 18.99 -3.91
CA ARG A 685 9.14 19.97 -4.04
C ARG A 685 8.56 20.02 -5.46
N GLY A 686 9.17 19.32 -6.43
CA GLY A 686 8.66 19.13 -7.79
C GLY A 686 7.35 18.34 -7.87
N SER A 687 7.03 17.47 -6.90
CA SER A 687 5.76 16.71 -6.90
C SER A 687 4.53 17.61 -6.75
N PHE A 688 4.67 18.74 -6.04
CA PHE A 688 3.66 19.78 -5.91
C PHE A 688 3.53 20.68 -7.14
N ARG A 689 4.39 20.51 -8.15
CA ARG A 689 4.48 21.34 -9.37
C ARG A 689 4.17 20.59 -10.66
N LEU A 690 3.38 19.52 -10.62
CA LEU A 690 2.71 19.01 -11.83
C LEU A 690 1.54 19.93 -12.27
N MET A 691 1.73 21.25 -12.19
CA MET A 691 1.01 22.25 -12.95
C MET A 691 1.89 22.59 -14.16
N GLY A 692 1.65 21.95 -15.31
CA GLY A 692 2.33 22.40 -16.55
C GLY A 692 2.48 21.42 -17.71
N GLN A 693 2.09 20.15 -17.61
CA GLN A 693 2.23 19.19 -18.73
C GLN A 693 0.95 18.47 -19.16
N PHE A 694 -0.22 18.96 -18.75
CA PHE A 694 -1.46 18.66 -19.46
C PHE A 694 -1.73 19.80 -20.45
N HIS A 695 -0.96 19.85 -21.54
CA HIS A 695 -1.35 20.65 -22.70
C HIS A 695 -2.17 19.78 -23.65
N LEU A 696 -3.46 20.15 -23.75
CA LEU A 696 -4.18 20.37 -25.01
C LEU A 696 -3.97 19.33 -26.12
N PHE A 697 -4.80 18.30 -26.10
CA PHE A 697 -5.50 17.90 -27.32
C PHE A 697 -6.97 18.22 -27.10
N GLU A 698 -7.28 19.51 -27.14
CA GLU A 698 -8.62 19.97 -27.50
C GLU A 698 -8.76 19.83 -29.01
N ASP A 699 -9.91 19.29 -29.40
CA ASP A 699 -10.50 19.37 -30.73
C ASP A 699 -10.26 20.74 -31.35
N THR A 700 -9.68 20.75 -32.54
CA THR A 700 -9.95 21.79 -33.52
C THR A 700 -10.34 21.11 -34.82
N ASP A 701 -11.59 21.37 -35.21
CA ASP A 701 -12.24 20.92 -36.43
C ASP A 701 -11.39 21.12 -37.70
N ARG A 702 -11.27 20.06 -38.50
CA ARG A 702 -11.61 20.03 -39.94
C ARG A 702 -11.58 18.62 -40.52
#